data_AF-A0A939ASK1-F1
#
_entry.id   AF-A0A939ASK1-F1
#
_cell.length_a   1.000
_cell.length_b   1.000
_cell.length_c   1.000
_cell.angle_alpha   90.00
_cell.angle_beta   90.00
_cell.angle_gamma   90.00
#
_symmetry.space_group_name_H-M   'P 1'
#
loop_
_entity.id
_entity.type
_entity.pdbx_description
1 polymer ?
#
loop_
_entity_poly.entity_id
_entity_poly.type
_entity_poly.pdbx_seq_one_letter_code
_entity_poly.pdbx_strand_id
1 'polypeptide(L)'
;MSTTKDPYLWPWSGRLPQAAAGSGSAPAPSYITSQGRDLRIDLLRGYFVLAMIVDHVRGMSPLYLLTGGNRFFVSAAEGFILTSGLLAGLIYRRIIARDGIIAAVRKVWTRAFTLYLLTIGITLLLLPISELVGLPWAQGVDLTQSLNLVVSVLTLHRTYYLIDVLLLYTVLFALTPVALLLMADGKTWLVLAASWALWGLHQFFPAEAAATWPIAGNHLFTFSAWQLLFFNGLALGYQRDRIPSLTLRGERRLQIAAGIGVLALIALFVFVQTPATALPPQIAGLSSNWQDAQLWIQQFVFGKADLRPGRLVAAAVVFTFLFVTLTLHWRHLRRPLEWLLTPLGENSLYAYTAHIVAVVAIALALKPFGLATGSPWWLNMTIQIASVWLIWFSTRQRVLEPTPKTRSVWRASPAAVAILSVIVLPWLPASSPLASAASPTVTVSDAILARARAFGTPVVSVNLSQNTVKTNSASALAAAQQPLLAQTSGQRVTATLTPQPAPAAAGPAAAIAESGVAMAAAQLDGGCLPQPLGAAALVPDEALRPATTPQPTIRTAQPVVTPAPAAKVAQAQPVVAQPAQAQPAAAQPAVAKSAAAQPAINWATSGPPPALPPDSERLANPYVGALVGKAYERSFRSQLLDRDMPYWVYLPPGYGQESRRYPVLYMLHGGGGHLEEWAVYGLFDVADEAIRTGVIAPMIIVLPQGDVSYWTNWASNSPRWGDYLAYEVVYEIDSAFATVRSPAARAIGGLSMGAWGALHQAFVHPDIFGVAAAHSASFYPDDNNLKFLGVGAEFSSKDPLALASWLPGLDSLRIWIDLGQDDPWLPQATQLHNTLLARGIEHTWRVNPGRHAGEYWAEQIPTYLRFYSVALSGR
;
A
#
# COMPACT_ATOMS: atom_id res chain seq x y z
N MET A 1 -38.63 52.57 -0.80
CA MET A 1 -38.83 51.96 0.54
C MET A 1 -39.04 50.47 0.31
N SER A 2 -38.02 49.60 0.38
CA SER A 2 -37.15 49.26 1.51
C SER A 2 -37.89 48.59 2.66
N THR A 3 -37.92 47.25 2.62
CA THR A 3 -38.13 46.37 3.79
C THR A 3 -37.14 45.20 3.69
N THR A 4 -35.89 45.48 4.06
CA THR A 4 -34.82 44.48 4.19
C THR A 4 -35.22 43.43 5.24
N LYS A 5 -35.47 42.18 4.80
CA LYS A 5 -35.54 41.03 5.72
C LYS A 5 -34.14 40.73 6.25
N ASP A 6 -33.99 40.78 7.56
CA ASP A 6 -32.75 40.52 8.29
C ASP A 6 -32.31 39.05 8.11
N PRO A 7 -31.12 38.77 7.52
CA PRO A 7 -30.72 37.41 7.15
C PRO A 7 -29.98 36.63 8.25
N TYR A 8 -29.93 37.13 9.49
CA TYR A 8 -29.08 36.55 10.56
C TYR A 8 -29.77 35.52 11.48
N LEU A 9 -30.98 35.05 11.18
CA LEU A 9 -31.70 34.08 12.01
C LEU A 9 -31.72 32.66 11.43
N TRP A 10 -31.27 31.71 12.26
CA TRP A 10 -31.00 30.31 11.97
C TRP A 10 -32.22 29.42 12.27
N PRO A 11 -32.87 28.77 11.28
CA PRO A 11 -34.11 28.02 11.49
C PRO A 11 -33.88 26.55 11.88
N TRP A 12 -33.27 26.30 13.05
CA TRP A 12 -33.27 24.97 13.70
C TRP A 12 -33.69 25.05 15.18
N SER A 13 -34.90 25.56 15.38
CA SER A 13 -35.80 25.21 16.48
C SER A 13 -37.23 25.53 16.04
N GLY A 14 -38.23 24.83 16.59
CA GLY A 14 -39.61 24.96 16.12
C GLY A 14 -40.28 26.28 16.53
N ARG A 15 -40.95 26.94 15.57
CA ARG A 15 -41.66 28.23 15.68
C ARG A 15 -40.70 29.43 15.84
N LEU A 16 -40.92 30.61 15.24
CA LEU A 16 -42.17 31.37 15.08
C LEU A 16 -42.24 32.22 13.78
N PRO A 17 -43.43 32.77 13.43
CA PRO A 17 -43.59 33.90 12.50
C PRO A 17 -43.00 35.23 13.04
N GLN A 18 -43.06 36.28 12.23
CA GLN A 18 -42.40 37.58 12.46
C GLN A 18 -42.85 38.33 13.74
N ALA A 19 -41.95 39.22 14.19
CA ALA A 19 -42.00 39.87 15.50
C ALA A 19 -43.19 40.82 15.72
N ALA A 20 -43.86 40.63 16.85
CA ALA A 20 -44.41 41.71 17.66
C ALA A 20 -43.57 41.81 18.94
N ALA A 21 -43.34 43.02 19.46
CA ALA A 21 -42.46 43.24 20.61
C ALA A 21 -43.04 42.58 21.89
N GLY A 22 -42.20 41.82 22.62
CA GLY A 22 -42.54 41.31 23.95
C GLY A 22 -42.80 39.80 24.04
N SER A 23 -41.82 38.96 23.72
CA SER A 23 -41.65 37.63 24.36
C SER A 23 -40.24 37.09 24.10
N GLY A 24 -39.69 36.33 25.05
CA GLY A 24 -38.30 35.88 25.00
C GLY A 24 -38.04 34.88 23.87
N SER A 25 -37.12 35.22 22.96
CA SER A 25 -36.56 34.26 22.01
C SER A 25 -35.73 33.22 22.76
N ALA A 26 -35.89 31.95 22.38
CA ALA A 26 -35.09 30.87 22.97
C ALA A 26 -33.59 31.12 22.71
N PRO A 27 -32.71 30.94 23.72
CA PRO A 27 -31.29 31.19 23.55
C PRO A 27 -30.69 30.28 22.47
N ALA A 28 -29.76 30.82 21.68
CA ALA A 28 -29.06 30.07 20.65
C ALA A 28 -28.37 28.82 21.25
N PRO A 29 -28.24 27.71 20.50
CA PRO A 29 -27.59 26.50 21.00
C PRO A 29 -26.17 26.80 21.49
N SER A 30 -25.74 26.19 22.59
CA SER A 30 -24.45 26.47 23.25
C SER A 30 -23.20 26.04 22.47
N TYR A 31 -23.36 25.56 21.24
CA TYR A 31 -22.29 25.36 20.25
C TYR A 31 -22.18 26.50 19.23
N ILE A 32 -23.10 27.45 19.21
CA ILE A 32 -23.06 28.66 18.37
C ILE A 32 -22.54 29.83 19.23
N THR A 33 -21.49 30.52 18.76
CA THR A 33 -21.01 31.75 19.43
C THR A 33 -21.92 32.94 19.16
N SER A 34 -21.77 34.02 19.94
CA SER A 34 -22.45 35.30 19.69
C SER A 34 -22.19 35.89 18.29
N GLN A 35 -21.10 35.49 17.62
CA GLN A 35 -20.77 35.86 16.24
C GLN A 35 -21.29 34.85 15.20
N GLY A 36 -22.13 33.90 15.61
CA GLY A 36 -22.70 32.86 14.74
C GLY A 36 -21.68 31.82 14.25
N ARG A 37 -20.57 31.60 14.97
CA ARG A 37 -19.57 30.56 14.64
C ARG A 37 -20.01 29.22 15.23
N ASP A 38 -19.90 28.13 14.47
CA ASP A 38 -20.35 26.79 14.85
C ASP A 38 -19.18 25.95 15.39
N LEU A 39 -19.03 25.92 16.72
CA LEU A 39 -17.89 25.32 17.42
C LEU A 39 -17.77 23.80 17.21
N ARG A 40 -18.83 23.13 16.75
CA ARG A 40 -18.79 21.70 16.38
C ARG A 40 -17.84 21.46 15.21
N ILE A 41 -17.83 22.38 14.23
CA ILE A 41 -16.99 22.29 13.04
C ILE A 41 -15.52 22.49 13.43
N ASP A 42 -15.24 23.46 14.32
CA ASP A 42 -13.90 23.67 14.85
C ASP A 42 -13.41 22.44 15.63
N LEU A 43 -14.22 21.89 16.55
CA LEU A 43 -13.85 20.72 17.35
C LEU A 43 -13.59 19.46 16.50
N LEU A 44 -14.40 19.20 15.47
CA LEU A 44 -14.15 18.11 14.50
C LEU A 44 -12.86 18.34 13.70
N ARG A 45 -12.61 19.57 13.23
CA ARG A 45 -11.36 19.90 12.52
C ARG A 45 -10.14 19.74 13.43
N GLY A 46 -10.28 20.04 14.71
CA GLY A 46 -9.28 19.76 15.74
C GLY A 46 -8.99 18.27 15.91
N TYR A 47 -10.04 17.42 15.94
CA TYR A 47 -9.89 15.97 15.97
C TYR A 47 -9.16 15.44 14.72
N PHE A 48 -9.51 15.91 13.52
CA PHE A 48 -8.82 15.47 12.31
C PHE A 48 -7.34 15.91 12.28
N VAL A 49 -7.01 17.10 12.79
CA VAL A 49 -5.61 17.52 12.96
C VAL A 49 -4.89 16.63 13.99
N LEU A 50 -5.51 16.36 15.14
CA LEU A 50 -4.96 15.45 16.15
C LEU A 50 -4.66 14.06 15.56
N ALA A 51 -5.61 13.50 14.81
CA ALA A 51 -5.45 12.21 14.14
C ALA A 51 -4.33 12.23 13.11
N MET A 52 -4.21 13.28 12.29
CA MET A 52 -3.08 13.42 11.36
C MET A 52 -1.73 13.53 12.10
N ILE A 53 -1.64 14.22 13.24
CA ILE A 53 -0.39 14.30 14.02
C ILE A 53 0.04 12.90 14.48
N VAL A 54 -0.88 12.11 15.04
CA VAL A 54 -0.62 10.76 15.54
C VAL A 54 -0.26 9.80 14.40
N ASP A 55 -1.01 9.85 13.30
CA ASP A 55 -0.89 8.88 12.19
C ASP A 55 0.39 9.05 11.35
N HIS A 56 0.99 10.25 11.30
CA HIS A 56 2.25 10.47 10.58
C HIS A 56 3.50 10.07 11.39
N VAL A 57 3.39 9.89 12.71
CA VAL A 57 4.50 9.36 13.53
C VAL A 57 4.41 7.83 13.51
N ARG A 58 5.28 7.20 12.71
CA ARG A 58 5.33 5.75 12.47
C ARG A 58 5.80 4.98 13.70
N GLY A 59 5.17 3.83 13.96
CA GLY A 59 5.51 2.87 15.01
C GLY A 59 4.26 2.13 15.48
N MET A 60 4.32 1.27 16.50
CA MET A 60 3.10 0.74 17.14
C MET A 60 2.60 1.74 18.18
N SER A 61 1.28 1.94 18.30
CA SER A 61 0.70 2.82 19.32
C SER A 61 -0.77 2.48 19.62
N PRO A 62 -1.18 2.43 20.90
CA PRO A 62 -2.60 2.36 21.27
C PRO A 62 -3.43 3.54 20.77
N LEU A 63 -2.81 4.69 20.49
CA LEU A 63 -3.53 5.89 20.02
C LEU A 63 -4.20 5.69 18.65
N TYR A 64 -3.77 4.71 17.85
CA TYR A 64 -4.44 4.37 16.60
C TYR A 64 -5.86 3.80 16.79
N LEU A 65 -6.21 3.32 17.99
CA LEU A 65 -7.60 2.98 18.32
C LEU A 65 -8.51 4.21 18.37
N LEU A 66 -7.96 5.40 18.62
CA LEU A 66 -8.67 6.68 18.63
C LEU A 66 -8.69 7.37 17.26
N THR A 67 -7.66 7.17 16.44
CA THR A 67 -7.45 7.90 15.17
C THR A 67 -7.75 7.10 13.92
N GLY A 68 -7.76 5.77 14.02
CA GLY A 68 -7.83 4.83 12.88
C GLY A 68 -6.45 4.47 12.28
N GLY A 69 -5.36 5.11 12.73
CA GLY A 69 -3.98 4.80 12.36
C GLY A 69 -3.70 4.82 10.85
N ASN A 70 -4.43 5.64 10.09
CA ASN A 70 -4.52 5.63 8.63
C ASN A 70 -4.81 4.24 7.97
N ARG A 71 -5.24 3.23 8.75
CA ARG A 71 -5.53 1.86 8.29
C ARG A 71 -7.02 1.59 8.10
N PHE A 72 -7.87 2.24 8.89
CA PHE A 72 -9.32 2.08 8.77
C PHE A 72 -9.84 2.51 7.39
N PHE A 73 -11.05 2.06 7.02
CA PHE A 73 -11.67 2.34 5.72
C PHE A 73 -11.86 3.84 5.40
N VAL A 74 -11.74 4.71 6.41
CA VAL A 74 -11.80 6.17 6.32
C VAL A 74 -10.63 6.74 7.12
N SER A 75 -10.02 7.84 6.66
CA SER A 75 -8.97 8.54 7.41
C SER A 75 -9.41 9.93 7.89
N ALA A 76 -8.55 10.59 8.65
CA ALA A 76 -8.77 11.97 9.08
C ALA A 76 -8.81 12.98 7.90
N ALA A 77 -8.20 12.64 6.76
CA ALA A 77 -8.08 13.54 5.61
C ALA A 77 -9.45 13.81 4.96
N GLU A 78 -10.29 12.79 4.78
CA GLU A 78 -11.63 12.95 4.21
C GLU A 78 -12.48 13.91 5.06
N GLY A 79 -12.41 13.76 6.38
CA GLY A 79 -13.13 14.59 7.34
C GLY A 79 -12.61 16.03 7.35
N PHE A 80 -11.29 16.21 7.28
CA PHE A 80 -10.65 17.52 7.19
C PHE A 80 -11.06 18.27 5.92
N ILE A 81 -11.03 17.61 4.76
CA ILE A 81 -11.43 18.17 3.46
C ILE A 81 -12.92 18.53 3.46
N LEU A 82 -13.79 17.60 3.86
CA LEU A 82 -15.25 17.80 3.92
C LEU A 82 -15.63 18.98 4.83
N THR A 83 -15.08 19.02 6.05
CA THR A 83 -15.38 20.11 7.01
C THR A 83 -14.76 21.45 6.61
N SER A 84 -13.66 21.46 5.86
CA SER A 84 -13.12 22.68 5.26
C SER A 84 -13.97 23.22 4.11
N GLY A 85 -14.54 22.35 3.27
CA GLY A 85 -15.56 22.73 2.29
C GLY A 85 -16.79 23.32 2.98
N LEU A 86 -17.33 22.62 3.98
CA LEU A 86 -18.47 23.07 4.80
C LEU A 86 -18.24 24.46 5.40
N LEU A 87 -17.07 24.69 6.01
CA LEU A 87 -16.71 25.97 6.60
C LEU A 87 -16.54 27.07 5.54
N ALA A 88 -15.97 26.75 4.37
CA ALA A 88 -15.86 27.69 3.25
C ALA A 88 -17.27 28.12 2.77
N GLY A 89 -18.20 27.18 2.58
CA GLY A 89 -19.57 27.49 2.17
C GLY A 89 -20.28 28.44 3.13
N LEU A 90 -20.13 28.19 4.44
CA LEU A 90 -20.69 29.03 5.50
C LEU A 90 -20.09 30.44 5.54
N ILE A 91 -18.77 30.56 5.42
CA ILE A 91 -18.07 31.84 5.51
C ILE A 91 -18.33 32.67 4.25
N TYR A 92 -18.15 32.08 3.05
CA TYR A 92 -18.24 32.85 1.81
C TYR A 92 -19.69 33.23 1.47
N ARG A 93 -20.70 32.41 1.81
CA ARG A 93 -22.11 32.83 1.70
C ARG A 93 -22.40 34.11 2.51
N ARG A 94 -21.93 34.18 3.76
CA ARG A 94 -22.13 35.37 4.61
C ARG A 94 -21.44 36.60 4.04
N ILE A 95 -20.28 36.44 3.41
CA ILE A 95 -19.57 37.53 2.73
C ILE A 95 -20.32 37.95 1.46
N ILE A 96 -20.84 37.02 0.66
CA ILE A 96 -21.65 37.33 -0.53
C ILE A 96 -22.89 38.14 -0.11
N ALA A 97 -23.57 37.74 0.96
CA ALA A 97 -24.76 38.41 1.47
C ALA A 97 -24.49 39.82 2.06
N ARG A 98 -23.29 40.06 2.60
CA ARG A 98 -22.93 41.32 3.27
C ARG A 98 -22.14 42.31 2.39
N ASP A 99 -21.15 41.79 1.66
CA ASP A 99 -20.13 42.54 0.92
C ASP A 99 -20.19 42.29 -0.61
N GLY A 100 -21.09 41.42 -1.07
CA GLY A 100 -21.23 41.04 -2.48
C GLY A 100 -20.25 39.95 -2.96
N ILE A 101 -20.52 39.42 -4.16
CA ILE A 101 -19.77 38.29 -4.73
C ILE A 101 -18.29 38.62 -5.01
N ILE A 102 -17.99 39.86 -5.44
CA ILE A 102 -16.63 40.32 -5.74
C ILE A 102 -15.75 40.29 -4.48
N ALA A 103 -16.28 40.72 -3.33
CA ALA A 103 -15.56 40.68 -2.06
C ALA A 103 -15.26 39.25 -1.60
N ALA A 104 -16.23 38.33 -1.79
CA ALA A 104 -16.01 36.91 -1.52
C ALA A 104 -14.94 36.31 -2.43
N VAL A 105 -15.04 36.51 -3.75
CA VAL A 105 -14.06 36.07 -4.75
C VAL A 105 -12.65 36.59 -4.43
N ARG A 106 -12.50 37.88 -4.11
CA ARG A 106 -11.20 38.47 -3.72
C ARG A 106 -10.63 37.83 -2.45
N LYS A 107 -11.47 37.51 -1.46
CA LYS A 107 -11.05 36.84 -0.22
C LYS A 107 -10.69 35.37 -0.44
N VAL A 108 -11.40 34.67 -1.32
CA VAL A 108 -11.05 33.31 -1.76
C VAL A 108 -9.70 33.30 -2.46
N TRP A 109 -9.48 34.18 -3.46
CA TRP A 109 -8.20 34.29 -4.15
C TRP A 109 -7.03 34.64 -3.22
N THR A 110 -7.24 35.55 -2.26
CA THR A 110 -6.25 35.85 -1.23
C THR A 110 -5.90 34.62 -0.39
N ARG A 111 -6.89 33.76 -0.10
CA ARG A 111 -6.70 32.49 0.62
C ARG A 111 -5.98 31.45 -0.24
N ALA A 112 -6.37 31.28 -1.50
CA ALA A 112 -5.70 30.41 -2.46
C ALA A 112 -4.22 30.78 -2.62
N PHE A 113 -3.90 32.08 -2.80
CA PHE A 113 -2.53 32.57 -2.89
C PHE A 113 -1.73 32.34 -1.58
N THR A 114 -2.38 32.41 -0.42
CA THR A 114 -1.74 32.09 0.87
C THR A 114 -1.39 30.60 0.96
N LEU A 115 -2.26 29.72 0.47
CA LEU A 115 -2.03 28.27 0.43
C LEU A 115 -0.95 27.89 -0.59
N TYR A 116 -0.93 28.56 -1.75
CA TYR A 116 0.09 28.43 -2.78
C TYR A 116 1.50 28.79 -2.26
N LEU A 117 1.66 29.98 -1.68
CA LEU A 117 2.93 30.42 -1.08
C LEU A 117 3.43 29.44 -0.01
N LEU A 118 2.52 28.90 0.79
CA LEU A 118 2.82 27.92 1.84
C LEU A 118 3.21 26.54 1.26
N THR A 119 2.54 26.09 0.19
CA THR A 119 2.85 24.84 -0.52
C THR A 119 4.26 24.89 -1.09
N ILE A 120 4.59 25.98 -1.78
CA ILE A 120 5.93 26.21 -2.35
C ILE A 120 6.97 26.32 -1.23
N GLY A 121 6.74 27.20 -0.25
CA GLY A 121 7.70 27.46 0.82
C GLY A 121 8.04 26.23 1.66
N ILE A 122 7.06 25.37 1.96
CA ILE A 122 7.30 24.12 2.68
C ILE A 122 7.96 23.07 1.78
N THR A 123 7.59 22.99 0.50
CA THR A 123 8.26 22.07 -0.45
C THR A 123 9.75 22.42 -0.60
N LEU A 124 10.07 23.68 -0.92
CA LEU A 124 11.46 24.14 -1.09
C LEU A 124 12.31 24.02 0.18
N LEU A 125 11.68 24.03 1.36
CA LEU A 125 12.37 23.82 2.63
C LEU A 125 12.59 22.33 2.92
N LEU A 126 11.53 21.53 2.91
CA LEU A 126 11.56 20.16 3.46
C LEU A 126 12.00 19.10 2.45
N LEU A 127 11.78 19.30 1.14
CA LEU A 127 12.21 18.35 0.12
C LEU A 127 13.75 18.27 0.11
N PRO A 128 14.53 19.36 -0.06
CA PRO A 128 15.98 19.27 -0.04
C PRO A 128 16.53 18.70 1.27
N ILE A 129 15.96 19.07 2.43
CA ILE A 129 16.36 18.50 3.72
C ILE A 129 16.14 16.97 3.75
N SER A 130 15.05 16.48 3.17
CA SER A 130 14.73 15.05 3.15
C SER A 130 15.63 14.25 2.21
N GLU A 131 15.97 14.80 1.05
CA GLU A 131 16.97 14.22 0.14
C GLU A 131 18.37 14.24 0.78
N LEU A 132 18.82 15.39 1.27
CA LEU A 132 20.17 15.58 1.83
C LEU A 132 20.46 14.63 3.01
N VAL A 133 19.42 14.34 3.81
CA VAL A 133 19.52 13.46 4.97
C VAL A 133 19.08 12.03 4.64
N GLY A 134 18.60 11.73 3.43
CA GLY A 134 18.12 10.39 3.06
C GLY A 134 17.07 9.87 4.02
N LEU A 135 15.99 10.63 4.23
CA LEU A 135 14.86 10.19 5.07
C LEU A 135 14.08 9.05 4.37
N PRO A 136 13.32 8.19 5.09
CA PRO A 136 12.60 7.03 4.52
C PRO A 136 11.44 7.33 3.53
N TRP A 137 11.40 8.56 3.03
CA TRP A 137 10.40 9.11 2.12
C TRP A 137 11.01 10.19 1.20
N ALA A 138 12.34 10.21 1.06
CA ALA A 138 13.02 10.95 0.02
C ALA A 138 12.47 10.52 -1.36
N GLN A 139 12.39 11.47 -2.28
CA GLN A 139 11.81 11.31 -3.61
C GLN A 139 12.86 11.09 -4.71
N GLY A 140 14.15 11.05 -4.36
CA GLY A 140 15.25 10.81 -5.31
C GLY A 140 15.50 12.01 -6.21
N VAL A 141 15.41 13.22 -5.65
CA VAL A 141 15.47 14.47 -6.45
C VAL A 141 16.91 14.97 -6.57
N ASP A 142 17.40 15.07 -7.81
CA ASP A 142 18.66 15.76 -8.12
C ASP A 142 18.60 17.23 -7.69
N LEU A 143 19.32 17.55 -6.61
CA LEU A 143 19.42 18.89 -6.05
C LEU A 143 20.41 19.80 -6.79
N THR A 144 21.27 19.24 -7.65
CA THR A 144 22.23 20.02 -8.46
C THR A 144 21.49 20.84 -9.52
N GLN A 145 20.39 20.30 -10.05
CA GLN A 145 19.43 21.00 -10.92
C GLN A 145 18.49 21.95 -10.14
N SER A 146 19.06 22.74 -9.22
CA SER A 146 18.34 23.60 -8.28
C SER A 146 17.35 24.57 -8.94
N LEU A 147 17.69 25.10 -10.12
CA LEU A 147 16.80 25.96 -10.91
C LEU A 147 15.58 25.20 -11.46
N ASN A 148 15.78 23.97 -11.96
CA ASN A 148 14.68 23.11 -12.43
C ASN A 148 13.76 22.76 -11.26
N LEU A 149 14.34 22.36 -10.12
CA LEU A 149 13.59 22.11 -8.88
C LEU A 149 12.74 23.31 -8.48
N VAL A 150 13.33 24.50 -8.40
CA VAL A 150 12.63 25.74 -8.01
C VAL A 150 11.52 26.10 -9.00
N VAL A 151 11.77 26.06 -10.31
CA VAL A 151 10.74 26.34 -11.33
C VAL A 151 9.62 25.29 -11.28
N SER A 152 9.95 24.01 -11.13
CA SER A 152 8.97 22.91 -11.02
C SER A 152 8.08 23.06 -9.78
N VAL A 153 8.64 23.47 -8.64
CA VAL A 153 7.85 23.70 -7.42
C VAL A 153 7.00 24.97 -7.51
N LEU A 154 7.55 26.07 -8.05
CA LEU A 154 6.79 27.31 -8.29
C LEU A 154 5.60 27.07 -9.24
N THR A 155 5.78 26.27 -10.28
CA THR A 155 4.74 25.94 -11.26
C THR A 155 3.83 24.77 -10.82
N LEU A 156 4.00 24.25 -9.61
CA LEU A 156 3.28 23.09 -9.06
C LEU A 156 3.40 21.79 -9.89
N HIS A 157 4.48 21.63 -10.65
CA HIS A 157 4.86 20.35 -11.28
C HIS A 157 5.59 19.40 -10.32
N ARG A 158 6.07 19.90 -9.17
CA ARG A 158 6.67 19.08 -8.09
C ARG A 158 6.19 19.52 -6.71
N THR A 159 5.95 18.56 -5.82
CA THR A 159 5.60 18.79 -4.42
C THR A 159 6.28 17.78 -3.48
N TYR A 160 6.27 18.07 -2.19
CA TYR A 160 6.79 17.19 -1.14
C TYR A 160 5.65 16.34 -0.55
N TYR A 161 5.78 15.00 -0.54
CA TYR A 161 4.65 14.08 -0.35
C TYR A 161 3.83 14.31 0.95
N LEU A 162 4.47 14.74 2.05
CA LEU A 162 3.77 15.02 3.31
C LEU A 162 2.74 16.15 3.17
N ILE A 163 2.88 17.03 2.17
CA ILE A 163 1.99 18.19 1.96
C ILE A 163 0.97 18.01 0.82
N ASP A 164 0.74 16.81 0.30
CA ASP A 164 -0.23 16.56 -0.78
C ASP A 164 -1.63 17.15 -0.48
N VAL A 165 -2.07 17.11 0.80
CA VAL A 165 -3.33 17.75 1.23
C VAL A 165 -3.30 19.27 1.05
N LEU A 166 -2.17 19.92 1.32
CA LEU A 166 -2.01 21.37 1.14
C LEU A 166 -1.97 21.77 -0.34
N LEU A 167 -1.34 20.94 -1.19
CA LEU A 167 -1.41 21.08 -2.64
C LEU A 167 -2.86 20.98 -3.14
N LEU A 168 -3.59 19.93 -2.73
CA LEU A 168 -5.00 19.76 -3.05
C LEU A 168 -5.82 20.99 -2.62
N TYR A 169 -5.61 21.50 -1.40
CA TYR A 169 -6.28 22.70 -0.90
C TYR A 169 -5.99 23.94 -1.75
N THR A 170 -4.76 24.09 -2.26
CA THR A 170 -4.39 25.21 -3.13
C THR A 170 -5.25 25.20 -4.41
N VAL A 171 -5.40 24.04 -5.05
CA VAL A 171 -6.24 23.89 -6.26
C VAL A 171 -7.73 24.08 -5.93
N LEU A 172 -8.24 23.46 -4.86
CA LEU A 172 -9.64 23.59 -4.44
C LEU A 172 -10.04 25.05 -4.15
N PHE A 173 -9.21 25.80 -3.44
CA PHE A 173 -9.46 27.22 -3.17
C PHE A 173 -9.28 28.10 -4.41
N ALA A 174 -8.43 27.72 -5.38
CA ALA A 174 -8.33 28.43 -6.67
C ALA A 174 -9.58 28.25 -7.55
N LEU A 175 -10.25 27.09 -7.48
CA LEU A 175 -11.49 26.80 -8.22
C LEU A 175 -12.78 27.24 -7.50
N THR A 176 -12.71 27.41 -6.17
CA THR A 176 -13.84 27.88 -5.35
C THR A 176 -14.54 29.16 -5.88
N PRO A 177 -13.88 30.17 -6.47
CA PRO A 177 -14.55 31.34 -7.06
C PRO A 177 -15.58 30.97 -8.14
N VAL A 178 -15.26 30.00 -9.01
CA VAL A 178 -16.17 29.54 -10.08
C VAL A 178 -17.39 28.86 -9.47
N ALA A 179 -17.17 28.00 -8.47
CA ALA A 179 -18.26 27.37 -7.73
C ALA A 179 -19.14 28.40 -7.00
N LEU A 180 -18.56 29.43 -6.36
CA LEU A 180 -19.32 30.49 -5.70
C LEU A 180 -20.17 31.32 -6.70
N LEU A 181 -19.65 31.61 -7.89
CA LEU A 181 -20.41 32.30 -8.95
C LEU A 181 -21.62 31.45 -9.38
N LEU A 182 -21.41 30.16 -9.68
CA LEU A 182 -22.50 29.24 -10.04
C LEU A 182 -23.53 29.07 -8.90
N MET A 183 -23.09 29.02 -7.64
CA MET A 183 -24.00 28.91 -6.50
C MET A 183 -24.73 30.23 -6.17
N ALA A 184 -24.14 31.39 -6.49
CA ALA A 184 -24.82 32.68 -6.41
C ALA A 184 -25.97 32.77 -7.40
N ASP A 185 -25.77 32.26 -8.62
CA ASP A 185 -26.81 32.07 -9.65
C ASP A 185 -27.86 30.98 -9.28
N GLY A 186 -27.75 30.34 -8.11
CA GLY A 186 -28.61 29.22 -7.71
C GLY A 186 -28.30 27.88 -8.41
N LYS A 187 -27.31 27.83 -9.30
CA LYS A 187 -26.88 26.66 -10.07
C LYS A 187 -25.98 25.71 -9.26
N THR A 188 -26.23 25.53 -7.96
CA THR A 188 -25.46 24.61 -7.10
C THR A 188 -25.50 23.18 -7.62
N TRP A 189 -26.57 22.78 -8.30
CA TRP A 189 -26.66 21.48 -8.95
C TRP A 189 -25.59 21.28 -10.04
N LEU A 190 -25.16 22.32 -10.77
CA LEU A 190 -24.05 22.21 -11.74
C LEU A 190 -22.72 21.94 -11.04
N VAL A 191 -22.47 22.60 -9.89
CA VAL A 191 -21.25 22.36 -9.10
C VAL A 191 -21.21 20.92 -8.60
N LEU A 192 -22.34 20.41 -8.08
CA LEU A 192 -22.44 19.02 -7.63
C LEU A 192 -22.36 18.03 -8.81
N ALA A 193 -23.07 18.27 -9.91
CA ALA A 193 -23.05 17.40 -11.08
C ALA A 193 -21.66 17.33 -11.72
N ALA A 194 -20.96 18.45 -11.89
CA ALA A 194 -19.59 18.46 -12.38
C ALA A 194 -18.62 17.74 -11.41
N SER A 195 -18.79 17.95 -10.10
CA SER A 195 -17.98 17.31 -9.07
C SER A 195 -18.18 15.78 -9.05
N TRP A 196 -19.42 15.30 -9.12
CA TRP A 196 -19.74 13.87 -9.20
C TRP A 196 -19.36 13.25 -10.55
N ALA A 197 -19.52 13.97 -11.67
CA ALA A 197 -19.10 13.51 -12.99
C ALA A 197 -17.58 13.35 -13.08
N LEU A 198 -16.80 14.28 -12.52
CA LEU A 198 -15.34 14.18 -12.49
C LEU A 198 -14.85 13.03 -11.60
N TRP A 199 -15.48 12.81 -10.44
CA TRP A 199 -15.18 11.63 -9.61
C TRP A 199 -15.57 10.32 -10.32
N GLY A 200 -16.73 10.29 -10.98
CA GLY A 200 -17.20 9.12 -11.74
C GLY A 200 -16.27 8.80 -12.92
N LEU A 201 -15.84 9.82 -13.67
CA LEU A 201 -14.83 9.68 -14.70
C LEU A 201 -13.54 9.08 -14.11
N HIS A 202 -13.10 9.52 -12.93
CA HIS A 202 -11.92 8.93 -12.26
C HIS A 202 -12.10 7.46 -11.86
N GLN A 203 -13.32 7.02 -11.51
CA GLN A 203 -13.54 5.62 -11.13
C GLN A 203 -13.44 4.65 -12.32
N PHE A 204 -13.88 5.07 -13.51
CA PHE A 204 -13.93 4.23 -14.71
C PHE A 204 -12.76 4.48 -15.69
N PHE A 205 -12.26 5.72 -15.75
CA PHE A 205 -11.29 6.24 -16.70
C PHE A 205 -10.23 7.10 -15.97
N PRO A 206 -9.43 6.50 -15.06
CA PRO A 206 -8.51 7.23 -14.18
C PRO A 206 -7.36 7.92 -14.93
N ALA A 207 -6.97 7.43 -16.10
CA ALA A 207 -5.91 8.04 -16.92
C ALA A 207 -6.40 9.32 -17.59
N GLU A 208 -7.66 9.33 -18.02
CA GLU A 208 -8.35 10.45 -18.68
C GLU A 208 -8.84 11.50 -17.69
N ALA A 209 -9.16 11.07 -16.46
CA ALA A 209 -9.56 11.96 -15.35
C ALA A 209 -8.38 12.61 -14.62
N ALA A 210 -7.14 12.19 -14.88
CA ALA A 210 -5.94 12.79 -14.31
C ALA A 210 -5.86 14.28 -14.65
N ALA A 211 -5.21 15.08 -13.78
CA ALA A 211 -4.98 16.49 -14.09
C ALA A 211 -4.14 16.62 -15.36
N THR A 212 -4.44 17.63 -16.19
CA THR A 212 -3.80 17.86 -17.50
C THR A 212 -2.28 18.03 -17.46
N TRP A 213 -1.69 18.25 -16.29
CA TRP A 213 -0.27 18.12 -16.04
C TRP A 213 -0.04 17.23 -14.80
N PRO A 214 0.89 16.25 -14.86
CA PRO A 214 1.25 15.46 -13.69
C PRO A 214 2.02 16.30 -12.67
N ILE A 215 1.83 15.99 -11.39
CA ILE A 215 2.54 16.66 -10.28
C ILE A 215 3.42 15.61 -9.58
N ALA A 216 4.73 15.69 -9.81
CA ALA A 216 5.70 14.79 -9.20
C ALA A 216 5.66 14.93 -7.67
N GLY A 217 5.64 13.80 -6.97
CA GLY A 217 5.54 13.75 -5.51
C GLY A 217 4.11 13.72 -4.95
N ASN A 218 3.07 13.99 -5.74
CA ASN A 218 1.67 13.84 -5.33
C ASN A 218 1.17 12.43 -5.68
N HIS A 219 0.90 11.63 -4.65
CA HIS A 219 0.54 10.22 -4.83
C HIS A 219 -0.74 9.81 -4.07
N LEU A 220 -1.19 10.63 -3.13
CA LEU A 220 -2.24 10.26 -2.18
C LEU A 220 -3.57 10.97 -2.40
N PHE A 221 -3.56 12.14 -3.04
CA PHE A 221 -4.73 13.02 -3.13
C PHE A 221 -4.95 13.49 -4.56
N THR A 222 -5.41 12.56 -5.41
CA THR A 222 -5.81 12.85 -6.80
C THR A 222 -6.91 13.91 -6.82
N PHE A 223 -6.69 15.00 -7.56
CA PHE A 223 -7.62 16.13 -7.55
C PHE A 223 -9.02 15.71 -8.00
N SER A 224 -9.12 14.96 -9.10
CA SER A 224 -10.35 14.44 -9.72
C SER A 224 -11.27 13.71 -8.75
N ALA A 225 -10.71 12.84 -7.90
CA ALA A 225 -11.47 12.10 -6.91
C ALA A 225 -11.75 12.94 -5.64
N TRP A 226 -10.72 13.54 -5.05
CA TRP A 226 -10.81 14.14 -3.72
C TRP A 226 -11.54 15.49 -3.67
N GLN A 227 -11.66 16.19 -4.80
CA GLN A 227 -12.49 17.40 -4.90
C GLN A 227 -13.96 17.16 -4.52
N LEU A 228 -14.45 15.93 -4.67
CA LEU A 228 -15.82 15.55 -4.36
C LEU A 228 -16.22 15.92 -2.92
N LEU A 229 -15.38 15.58 -1.95
CA LEU A 229 -15.64 15.86 -0.54
C LEU A 229 -15.70 17.36 -0.25
N PHE A 230 -14.80 18.13 -0.86
CA PHE A 230 -14.74 19.57 -0.67
C PHE A 230 -15.97 20.27 -1.27
N PHE A 231 -16.34 19.96 -2.51
CA PHE A 231 -17.46 20.64 -3.17
C PHE A 231 -18.83 20.18 -2.65
N ASN A 232 -18.99 18.92 -2.21
CA ASN A 232 -20.18 18.51 -1.45
C ASN A 232 -20.25 19.27 -0.11
N GLY A 233 -19.15 19.37 0.64
CA GLY A 233 -19.07 20.20 1.84
C GLY A 233 -19.42 21.66 1.56
N LEU A 234 -18.83 22.26 0.53
CA LEU A 234 -19.07 23.64 0.09
C LEU A 234 -20.54 23.89 -0.21
N ALA A 235 -21.18 23.01 -0.97
CA ALA A 235 -22.60 23.07 -1.31
C ALA A 235 -23.49 22.93 -0.05
N LEU A 236 -23.19 21.99 0.85
CA LEU A 236 -23.90 21.82 2.12
C LEU A 236 -23.78 23.07 3.03
N GLY A 237 -22.60 23.69 3.08
CA GLY A 237 -22.34 24.90 3.86
C GLY A 237 -23.01 26.14 3.27
N TYR A 238 -23.05 26.23 1.95
CA TYR A 238 -23.70 27.31 1.22
C TYR A 238 -25.24 27.20 1.27
N GLN A 239 -25.79 26.03 0.97
CA GLN A 239 -27.24 25.79 0.95
C GLN A 239 -27.83 25.43 2.32
N ARG A 240 -27.08 25.60 3.42
CA ARG A 240 -27.43 25.13 4.77
C ARG A 240 -28.84 25.53 5.24
N ASP A 241 -29.32 26.71 4.86
CA ASP A 241 -30.64 27.23 5.29
C ASP A 241 -31.81 26.67 4.44
N ARG A 242 -31.52 26.02 3.31
CA ARG A 242 -32.50 25.26 2.51
C ARG A 242 -32.63 23.81 2.97
N ILE A 243 -31.73 23.32 3.84
CA ILE A 243 -31.77 21.96 4.38
C ILE A 243 -32.80 21.94 5.52
N PRO A 244 -33.89 21.16 5.43
CA PRO A 244 -34.93 21.15 6.45
C PRO A 244 -34.41 20.69 7.82
N SER A 245 -34.92 21.31 8.89
CA SER A 245 -34.53 20.93 10.25
C SER A 245 -35.07 19.56 10.64
N LEU A 246 -34.17 18.62 10.96
CA LEU A 246 -34.55 17.37 11.61
C LEU A 246 -35.13 17.66 13.00
N THR A 247 -36.16 16.91 13.38
CA THR A 247 -36.63 16.89 14.78
C THR A 247 -35.61 16.16 15.66
N LEU A 248 -35.62 16.41 16.98
CA LEU A 248 -34.78 15.66 17.93
C LEU A 248 -34.96 14.13 17.83
N ARG A 249 -36.18 13.66 17.49
CA ARG A 249 -36.46 12.23 17.21
C ARG A 249 -35.78 11.77 15.92
N GLY A 250 -35.77 12.61 14.88
CA GLY A 250 -35.04 12.38 13.63
C GLY A 250 -33.52 12.34 13.84
N GLU A 251 -32.96 13.30 14.58
CA GLU A 251 -31.52 13.33 14.91
C GLU A 251 -31.10 12.07 15.68
N ARG A 252 -31.85 11.64 16.70
CA ARG A 252 -31.57 10.39 17.43
C ARG A 252 -31.67 9.15 16.54
N ARG A 253 -32.67 9.07 15.65
CA ARG A 253 -32.78 7.98 14.68
C ARG A 253 -31.60 7.95 13.72
N LEU A 254 -31.16 9.11 13.23
CA LEU A 254 -29.98 9.23 12.38
C LEU A 254 -28.70 8.85 13.11
N GLN A 255 -28.55 9.23 14.38
CA GLN A 255 -27.43 8.82 15.23
C GLN A 255 -27.37 7.29 15.39
N ILE A 256 -28.50 6.65 15.69
CA ILE A 256 -28.60 5.19 15.85
C ILE A 256 -28.30 4.48 14.53
N ALA A 257 -28.90 4.93 13.41
CA ALA A 257 -28.67 4.33 12.10
C ALA A 257 -27.20 4.46 11.65
N ALA A 258 -26.61 5.66 11.80
CA ALA A 258 -25.20 5.88 11.50
C ALA A 258 -24.28 5.11 12.46
N GLY A 259 -24.65 4.97 13.73
CA GLY A 259 -23.93 4.18 14.72
C GLY A 259 -23.91 2.68 14.42
N ILE A 260 -25.05 2.11 14.00
CA ILE A 260 -25.12 0.75 13.46
C ILE A 260 -24.23 0.61 12.23
N GLY A 261 -24.24 1.60 11.32
CA GLY A 261 -23.33 1.64 10.18
C GLY A 261 -21.85 1.67 10.56
N VAL A 262 -21.46 2.46 11.58
CA VAL A 262 -20.08 2.48 12.10
C VAL A 262 -19.70 1.14 12.73
N LEU A 263 -20.59 0.51 13.50
CA LEU A 263 -20.35 -0.82 14.06
C LEU A 263 -20.22 -1.89 12.97
N ALA A 264 -21.03 -1.82 11.91
CA ALA A 264 -20.92 -2.70 10.76
C ALA A 264 -19.61 -2.49 9.99
N LEU A 265 -19.14 -1.24 9.84
CA LEU A 265 -17.84 -0.93 9.24
C LEU A 265 -16.67 -1.40 10.12
N ILE A 266 -16.77 -1.33 11.45
CA ILE A 266 -15.78 -1.88 12.37
C ILE A 266 -15.77 -3.41 12.29
N ALA A 267 -16.93 -4.07 12.30
CA ALA A 267 -17.03 -5.52 12.15
C ALA A 267 -16.48 -5.99 10.79
N LEU A 268 -16.83 -5.30 9.70
CA LEU A 268 -16.27 -5.55 8.37
C LEU A 268 -14.77 -5.30 8.33
N PHE A 269 -14.26 -4.25 8.99
CA PHE A 269 -12.82 -3.98 9.05
C PHE A 269 -12.08 -5.07 9.82
N VAL A 270 -12.57 -5.46 10.99
CA VAL A 270 -12.00 -6.57 11.77
C VAL A 270 -12.01 -7.85 10.95
N PHE A 271 -13.14 -8.19 10.31
CA PHE A 271 -13.27 -9.34 9.43
C PHE A 271 -12.26 -9.30 8.26
N VAL A 272 -12.21 -8.20 7.51
CA VAL A 272 -11.28 -7.98 6.39
C VAL A 272 -9.81 -7.92 6.82
N GLN A 273 -9.50 -7.66 8.09
CA GLN A 273 -8.14 -7.75 8.64
C GLN A 273 -7.86 -9.07 9.38
N THR A 274 -8.86 -9.96 9.54
CA THR A 274 -8.69 -11.24 10.22
C THR A 274 -7.99 -12.22 9.29
N PRO A 275 -6.84 -12.82 9.66
CA PRO A 275 -6.19 -13.84 8.85
C PRO A 275 -7.10 -15.07 8.76
N ALA A 276 -7.05 -15.78 7.63
CA ALA A 276 -7.92 -16.94 7.37
C ALA A 276 -7.88 -18.01 8.50
N THR A 277 -6.73 -18.18 9.13
CA THR A 277 -6.49 -19.10 10.27
C THR A 277 -7.28 -18.78 11.54
N ALA A 278 -7.82 -17.56 11.67
CA ALA A 278 -8.63 -17.13 12.81
C ALA A 278 -10.15 -17.08 12.49
N LEU A 279 -10.56 -17.46 11.27
CA LEU A 279 -11.97 -17.54 10.88
C LEU A 279 -12.55 -18.95 11.15
N PRO A 280 -13.86 -19.07 11.45
CA PRO A 280 -14.52 -20.37 11.54
C PRO A 280 -14.35 -21.18 10.25
N PRO A 281 -14.17 -22.53 10.31
CA PRO A 281 -13.93 -23.36 9.12
C PRO A 281 -14.99 -23.21 8.01
N GLN A 282 -16.24 -22.96 8.40
CA GLN A 282 -17.36 -22.76 7.47
C GLN A 282 -17.24 -21.46 6.67
N ILE A 283 -16.48 -20.48 7.16
CA ILE A 283 -16.23 -19.19 6.48
C ILE A 283 -14.88 -19.23 5.75
N ALA A 284 -13.84 -19.81 6.37
CA ALA A 284 -12.56 -20.06 5.70
C ALA A 284 -12.72 -20.90 4.42
N GLY A 285 -13.63 -21.88 4.43
CA GLY A 285 -13.96 -22.72 3.27
C GLY A 285 -14.75 -22.03 2.15
N LEU A 286 -15.24 -20.79 2.32
CA LEU A 286 -16.02 -20.08 1.28
C LEU A 286 -15.16 -19.54 0.13
N SER A 287 -13.85 -19.35 0.33
CA SER A 287 -12.93 -18.94 -0.74
C SER A 287 -11.52 -19.43 -0.47
N SER A 288 -10.87 -20.05 -1.47
CA SER A 288 -9.44 -20.43 -1.40
C SER A 288 -8.47 -19.24 -1.41
N ASN A 289 -8.96 -18.02 -1.61
CA ASN A 289 -8.18 -16.83 -1.91
C ASN A 289 -8.58 -15.67 -0.97
N TRP A 290 -8.70 -15.93 0.33
CA TRP A 290 -9.14 -14.92 1.30
C TRP A 290 -8.25 -13.67 1.27
N GLN A 291 -6.92 -13.82 1.18
CA GLN A 291 -5.99 -12.69 1.01
C GLN A 291 -6.26 -11.86 -0.26
N ASP A 292 -6.57 -12.49 -1.39
CA ASP A 292 -6.87 -11.75 -2.64
C ASP A 292 -8.19 -10.99 -2.50
N ALA A 293 -9.19 -11.59 -1.84
CA ALA A 293 -10.44 -10.91 -1.51
C ALA A 293 -10.21 -9.72 -0.56
N GLN A 294 -9.36 -9.88 0.46
CA GLN A 294 -8.96 -8.79 1.37
C GLN A 294 -8.29 -7.64 0.61
N LEU A 295 -7.32 -7.94 -0.27
CA LEU A 295 -6.62 -6.96 -1.09
C LEU A 295 -7.57 -6.28 -2.09
N TRP A 296 -8.42 -7.05 -2.77
CA TRP A 296 -9.42 -6.53 -3.71
C TRP A 296 -10.40 -5.58 -3.02
N ILE A 297 -10.92 -5.94 -1.84
CA ILE A 297 -11.79 -5.08 -1.03
C ILE A 297 -11.05 -3.79 -0.65
N GLN A 298 -9.80 -3.88 -0.16
CA GLN A 298 -9.03 -2.71 0.24
C GLN A 298 -8.65 -1.80 -0.93
N GLN A 299 -8.38 -2.36 -2.11
CA GLN A 299 -7.97 -1.63 -3.32
C GLN A 299 -9.15 -1.02 -4.08
N PHE A 300 -10.16 -1.83 -4.43
CA PHE A 300 -11.23 -1.42 -5.35
C PHE A 300 -12.47 -0.89 -4.63
N VAL A 301 -12.73 -1.32 -3.39
CA VAL A 301 -13.89 -0.86 -2.60
C VAL A 301 -13.51 0.29 -1.66
N PHE A 302 -12.36 0.19 -0.97
CA PHE A 302 -11.95 1.14 0.08
C PHE A 302 -10.65 1.92 -0.21
N GLY A 303 -10.13 1.85 -1.45
CA GLY A 303 -8.85 2.46 -1.83
C GLY A 303 -8.78 3.97 -1.55
N LYS A 304 -7.73 4.39 -0.84
CA LYS A 304 -7.50 5.78 -0.40
C LYS A 304 -7.28 6.74 -1.55
N ALA A 305 -6.25 6.51 -2.37
CA ALA A 305 -5.80 7.50 -3.37
C ALA A 305 -6.89 7.88 -4.40
N ASP A 306 -7.77 6.94 -4.76
CA ASP A 306 -8.86 7.11 -5.72
C ASP A 306 -10.21 7.49 -5.10
N LEU A 307 -10.29 7.61 -3.76
CA LEU A 307 -11.53 7.79 -3.00
C LEU A 307 -12.65 6.83 -3.48
N ARG A 308 -12.36 5.51 -3.42
CA ARG A 308 -13.23 4.46 -3.96
C ARG A 308 -14.64 4.48 -3.33
N PRO A 309 -15.67 3.94 -4.01
CA PRO A 309 -17.08 4.12 -3.60
C PRO A 309 -17.39 3.68 -2.17
N GLY A 310 -16.82 2.56 -1.71
CA GLY A 310 -17.00 2.08 -0.34
C GLY A 310 -16.36 2.99 0.71
N ARG A 311 -15.19 3.57 0.43
CA ARG A 311 -14.55 4.59 1.29
C ARG A 311 -15.38 5.87 1.35
N LEU A 312 -16.01 6.30 0.25
CA LEU A 312 -16.93 7.44 0.24
C LEU A 312 -18.18 7.19 1.09
N VAL A 313 -18.80 6.01 0.96
CA VAL A 313 -19.95 5.61 1.81
C VAL A 313 -19.54 5.52 3.27
N ALA A 314 -18.40 4.89 3.58
CA ALA A 314 -17.88 4.80 4.93
C ALA A 314 -17.61 6.18 5.54
N ALA A 315 -17.06 7.12 4.76
CA ALA A 315 -16.84 8.51 5.20
C ALA A 315 -18.17 9.22 5.52
N ALA A 316 -19.18 9.06 4.67
CA ALA A 316 -20.51 9.62 4.93
C ALA A 316 -21.15 9.06 6.22
N VAL A 317 -21.05 7.75 6.46
CA VAL A 317 -21.56 7.08 7.67
C VAL A 317 -20.81 7.56 8.92
N VAL A 318 -19.48 7.49 8.92
CA VAL A 318 -18.63 7.86 10.06
C VAL A 318 -18.79 9.33 10.42
N PHE A 319 -18.73 10.25 9.45
CA PHE A 319 -18.81 11.68 9.75
C PHE A 319 -20.23 12.14 10.09
N THR A 320 -21.27 11.47 9.58
CA THR A 320 -22.64 11.69 10.06
C THR A 320 -22.77 11.26 11.52
N PHE A 321 -22.26 10.07 11.88
CA PHE A 321 -22.26 9.61 13.27
C PHE A 321 -21.53 10.58 14.20
N LEU A 322 -20.31 11.02 13.83
CA LEU A 322 -19.53 11.99 14.62
C LEU A 322 -20.25 13.34 14.76
N PHE A 323 -20.79 13.90 13.67
CA PHE A 323 -21.44 15.22 13.71
C PHE A 323 -22.75 15.20 14.50
N VAL A 324 -23.59 14.18 14.33
CA VAL A 324 -24.86 14.06 15.07
C VAL A 324 -24.60 13.73 16.55
N THR A 325 -23.65 12.86 16.86
CA THR A 325 -23.22 12.58 18.24
C THR A 325 -22.68 13.83 18.93
N LEU A 326 -21.85 14.62 18.25
CA LEU A 326 -21.35 15.90 18.76
C LEU A 326 -22.47 16.94 18.95
N THR A 327 -23.52 16.88 18.14
CA THR A 327 -24.70 17.76 18.25
C THR A 327 -25.56 17.40 19.46
N LEU A 328 -25.89 16.11 19.62
CA LEU A 328 -26.77 15.63 20.70
C LEU A 328 -26.08 15.62 22.07
N HIS A 329 -24.77 15.38 22.12
CA HIS A 329 -24.01 15.25 23.37
C HIS A 329 -23.01 16.40 23.59
N TRP A 330 -23.21 17.54 22.93
CA TRP A 330 -22.29 18.71 22.96
C TRP A 330 -21.76 19.06 24.34
N ARG A 331 -22.65 19.21 25.34
CA ARG A 331 -22.27 19.58 26.72
C ARG A 331 -21.32 18.59 27.39
N HIS A 332 -21.40 17.31 27.04
CA HIS A 332 -20.58 16.25 27.62
C HIS A 332 -19.25 16.10 26.88
N LEU A 333 -19.27 16.19 25.54
CA LEU A 333 -18.08 16.01 24.69
C LEU A 333 -17.19 17.25 24.65
N ARG A 334 -17.77 18.45 24.70
CA ARG A 334 -17.01 19.72 24.68
C ARG A 334 -16.06 19.83 25.88
N ARG A 335 -16.57 19.63 27.11
CA ARG A 335 -15.80 19.85 28.36
C ARG A 335 -14.41 19.18 28.41
N PRO A 336 -14.26 17.86 28.15
CA PRO A 336 -12.95 17.20 28.22
C PRO A 336 -12.08 17.44 26.96
N LEU A 337 -12.68 17.80 25.81
CA LEU A 337 -11.98 17.92 24.53
C LEU A 337 -11.63 19.36 24.15
N GLU A 338 -12.31 20.37 24.71
CA GLU A 338 -12.23 21.75 24.23
C GLU A 338 -10.85 22.37 24.37
N TRP A 339 -10.11 22.03 25.44
CA TRP A 339 -8.80 22.58 25.72
C TRP A 339 -7.76 22.16 24.68
N LEU A 340 -7.89 20.94 24.12
CA LEU A 340 -6.98 20.36 23.14
C LEU A 340 -7.46 20.60 21.70
N LEU A 341 -8.70 20.21 21.39
CA LEU A 341 -9.20 20.17 20.02
C LEU A 341 -9.59 21.55 19.50
N THR A 342 -10.15 22.44 20.33
CA THR A 342 -10.60 23.75 19.84
C THR A 342 -9.43 24.58 19.30
N PRO A 343 -8.30 24.76 20.01
CA PRO A 343 -7.16 25.52 19.49
C PRO A 343 -6.60 24.97 18.18
N LEU A 344 -6.48 23.64 18.07
CA LEU A 344 -6.04 22.94 16.85
C LEU A 344 -7.04 23.12 15.69
N GLY A 345 -8.34 23.11 15.98
CA GLY A 345 -9.40 23.26 14.99
C GLY A 345 -9.55 24.68 14.44
N GLU A 346 -9.59 25.66 15.34
CA GLU A 346 -9.71 27.08 14.98
C GLU A 346 -8.52 27.56 14.14
N ASN A 347 -7.32 27.09 14.47
CA ASN A 347 -6.06 27.45 13.81
C ASN A 347 -5.51 26.31 12.94
N SER A 348 -6.40 25.45 12.44
CA SER A 348 -6.09 24.20 11.73
C SER A 348 -5.12 24.30 10.56
N LEU A 349 -5.03 25.43 9.84
CA LEU A 349 -3.96 25.58 8.84
C LEU A 349 -2.59 25.66 9.50
N TYR A 350 -2.46 26.45 10.58
CA TYR A 350 -1.23 26.59 11.33
C TYR A 350 -0.84 25.25 11.97
N ALA A 351 -1.78 24.60 12.68
CA ALA A 351 -1.53 23.32 13.33
C ALA A 351 -1.16 22.22 12.32
N TYR A 352 -1.79 22.22 11.13
CA TYR A 352 -1.38 21.38 10.01
C TYR A 352 0.05 21.72 9.57
N THR A 353 0.42 22.98 9.32
CA THR A 353 1.80 23.29 8.89
C THR A 353 2.85 22.96 9.94
N ALA A 354 2.52 23.16 11.22
CA ALA A 354 3.40 22.83 12.34
C ALA A 354 3.64 21.31 12.46
N HIS A 355 2.63 20.46 12.21
CA HIS A 355 2.84 19.01 12.27
C HIS A 355 3.78 18.49 11.19
N ILE A 356 3.71 19.02 9.96
CA ILE A 356 4.61 18.60 8.87
C ILE A 356 6.06 18.90 9.22
N VAL A 357 6.33 20.10 9.74
CA VAL A 357 7.68 20.49 10.19
C VAL A 357 8.11 19.66 11.40
N ALA A 358 7.21 19.39 12.35
CA ALA A 358 7.50 18.57 13.52
C ALA A 358 7.83 17.11 13.15
N VAL A 359 7.10 16.50 12.21
CA VAL A 359 7.37 15.13 11.73
C VAL A 359 8.78 15.02 11.14
N VAL A 360 9.19 15.98 10.31
CA VAL A 360 10.57 16.00 9.76
C VAL A 360 11.59 16.27 10.87
N ALA A 361 11.36 17.25 11.75
CA ALA A 361 12.27 17.57 12.86
C ALA A 361 12.46 16.38 13.83
N ILE A 362 11.40 15.64 14.12
CA ILE A 362 11.45 14.42 14.95
C ILE A 362 12.20 13.31 14.23
N ALA A 363 11.96 13.10 12.93
CA ALA A 363 12.72 12.12 12.16
C ALA A 363 14.23 12.43 12.14
N LEU A 364 14.59 13.71 11.97
CA LEU A 364 15.97 14.18 12.07
C LEU A 364 16.56 13.99 13.48
N ALA A 365 15.78 14.26 14.52
CA ALA A 365 16.22 14.11 15.92
C ALA A 365 16.36 12.63 16.35
N LEU A 366 15.55 11.72 15.80
CA LEU A 366 15.60 10.29 16.10
C LEU A 366 16.64 9.53 15.26
N LYS A 367 17.00 10.03 14.07
CA LYS A 367 17.95 9.36 13.16
C LYS A 367 19.31 9.01 13.82
N PRO A 368 19.96 9.91 14.60
CA PRO A 368 21.24 9.59 15.28
C PRO A 368 21.15 8.44 16.29
N PHE A 369 19.95 8.11 16.76
CA PHE A 369 19.71 7.06 17.76
C PHE A 369 19.20 5.75 17.13
N GLY A 370 19.02 5.69 15.80
CA GLY A 370 18.49 4.51 15.10
C GLY A 370 17.00 4.21 15.35
N LEU A 371 16.26 5.08 16.05
CA LEU A 371 14.92 4.80 16.60
C LEU A 371 13.76 4.85 15.57
N ALA A 372 14.05 4.90 14.28
CA ALA A 372 13.08 5.21 13.22
C ALA A 372 12.08 4.07 12.89
N THR A 373 12.43 2.82 13.21
CA THR A 373 11.63 1.61 12.95
C THR A 373 11.86 0.59 14.06
N GLY A 374 10.81 -0.09 14.53
CA GLY A 374 10.92 -1.12 15.58
C GLY A 374 10.86 -0.62 17.05
N SER A 375 10.84 0.69 17.28
CA SER A 375 10.72 1.28 18.63
C SER A 375 9.52 0.73 19.43
N PRO A 376 9.66 0.46 20.74
CA PRO A 376 8.58 -0.03 21.59
C PRO A 376 7.32 0.84 21.54
N TRP A 377 6.13 0.22 21.66
CA TRP A 377 4.86 0.93 21.52
C TRP A 377 4.71 2.11 22.50
N TRP A 378 5.28 2.00 23.71
CA TRP A 378 5.24 3.06 24.72
C TRP A 378 6.14 4.26 24.35
N LEU A 379 7.26 4.02 23.66
CA LEU A 379 8.17 5.06 23.21
C LEU A 379 7.54 5.83 22.05
N ASN A 380 6.99 5.12 21.07
CA ASN A 380 6.24 5.75 19.97
C ASN A 380 5.00 6.51 20.48
N MET A 381 4.24 5.94 21.42
CA MET A 381 3.13 6.65 22.09
C MET A 381 3.63 7.92 22.80
N THR A 382 4.78 7.87 23.48
CA THR A 382 5.39 9.04 24.13
C THR A 382 5.78 10.12 23.11
N ILE A 383 6.39 9.74 21.98
CA ILE A 383 6.73 10.65 20.88
C ILE A 383 5.47 11.27 20.28
N GLN A 384 4.40 10.49 20.07
CA GLN A 384 3.10 10.97 19.59
C GLN A 384 2.47 11.98 20.56
N ILE A 385 2.42 11.66 21.86
CA ILE A 385 1.90 12.56 22.90
C ILE A 385 2.72 13.85 22.96
N ALA A 386 4.05 13.76 22.95
CA ALA A 386 4.95 14.92 22.94
C ALA A 386 4.76 15.78 21.67
N SER A 387 4.58 15.15 20.50
CA SER A 387 4.29 15.84 19.24
C SER A 387 2.98 16.63 19.31
N VAL A 388 1.91 15.97 19.79
CA VAL A 388 0.60 16.61 20.00
C VAL A 388 0.73 17.78 20.98
N TRP A 389 1.46 17.62 22.08
CA TRP A 389 1.69 18.68 23.07
C TRP A 389 2.46 19.86 22.49
N LEU A 390 3.54 19.60 21.76
CA LEU A 390 4.37 20.63 21.12
C LEU A 390 3.56 21.43 20.09
N ILE A 391 2.83 20.74 19.21
CA ILE A 391 2.02 21.38 18.15
C ILE A 391 0.84 22.14 18.75
N TRP A 392 0.17 21.59 19.76
CA TRP A 392 -0.88 22.29 20.51
C TRP A 392 -0.34 23.54 21.20
N PHE A 393 0.81 23.44 21.87
CA PHE A 393 1.43 24.57 22.56
C PHE A 393 1.83 25.67 21.57
N SER A 394 2.55 25.33 20.50
CA SER A 394 2.91 26.28 19.44
C SER A 394 1.69 26.91 18.78
N THR A 395 0.59 26.15 18.61
CA THR A 395 -0.69 26.67 18.09
C THR A 395 -1.35 27.65 19.04
N ARG A 396 -1.37 27.34 20.34
CA ARG A 396 -1.95 28.20 21.39
C ARG A 396 -1.14 29.48 21.58
N GLN A 397 0.19 29.38 21.52
CA GLN A 397 1.11 30.51 21.63
C GLN A 397 1.33 31.27 20.32
N ARG A 398 0.74 30.81 19.20
CA ARG A 398 0.85 31.43 17.86
C ARG A 398 2.31 31.60 17.40
N VAL A 399 3.17 30.64 17.77
CA VAL A 399 4.60 30.64 17.45
C VAL A 399 4.77 30.68 15.92
N LEU A 400 5.56 31.60 15.39
CA LEU A 400 5.73 31.80 13.93
C LEU A 400 4.45 32.20 13.15
N GLU A 401 3.34 32.57 13.81
CA GLU A 401 2.16 33.09 13.08
C GLU A 401 2.47 34.48 12.46
N PRO A 402 2.10 34.76 11.19
CA PRO A 402 2.38 36.04 10.54
C PRO A 402 1.62 37.23 11.14
N THR A 403 2.27 37.93 12.08
CA THR A 403 1.82 39.23 12.62
C THR A 403 1.70 40.30 11.52
N PRO A 404 0.96 41.40 11.73
CA PRO A 404 0.92 42.51 10.76
C PRO A 404 2.30 43.06 10.39
N LYS A 405 3.28 43.05 11.33
CA LYS A 405 4.66 43.50 11.10
C LYS A 405 5.48 42.49 10.27
N THR A 406 5.28 41.19 10.48
CA THR A 406 6.05 40.12 9.81
C THR A 406 5.37 39.57 8.55
N ARG A 407 4.15 39.99 8.23
CA ARG A 407 3.36 39.49 7.07
C ARG A 407 4.00 39.77 5.71
N SER A 408 4.71 40.90 5.54
CA SER A 408 5.46 41.19 4.31
C SER A 408 6.60 40.21 4.13
N VAL A 409 7.41 40.02 5.18
CA VAL A 409 8.52 39.05 5.22
C VAL A 409 8.03 37.62 4.97
N TRP A 410 6.93 37.21 5.61
CA TRP A 410 6.33 35.89 5.39
C TRP A 410 5.84 35.68 3.96
N ARG A 411 5.31 36.72 3.28
CA ARG A 411 4.93 36.62 1.87
C ARG A 411 6.14 36.56 0.93
N ALA A 412 7.26 37.17 1.33
CA ALA A 412 8.51 37.13 0.59
C ALA A 412 9.33 35.85 0.86
N SER A 413 9.07 35.13 1.96
CA SER A 413 9.93 34.02 2.37
C SER A 413 9.99 32.86 1.36
N PRO A 414 8.94 32.46 0.62
CA PRO A 414 9.09 31.44 -0.42
C PRO A 414 10.00 31.88 -1.56
N ALA A 415 10.01 33.17 -1.90
CA ALA A 415 10.93 33.72 -2.91
C ALA A 415 12.38 33.80 -2.37
N ALA A 416 12.57 34.18 -1.10
CA ALA A 416 13.88 34.15 -0.46
C ALA A 416 14.43 32.72 -0.35
N VAL A 417 13.60 31.74 0.03
CA VAL A 417 13.97 30.32 0.04
C VAL A 417 14.26 29.83 -1.37
N ALA A 418 13.46 30.18 -2.38
CA ALA A 418 13.74 29.84 -3.78
C ALA A 418 15.10 30.36 -4.26
N ILE A 419 15.42 31.63 -3.98
CA ILE A 419 16.72 32.24 -4.31
C ILE A 419 17.86 31.51 -3.58
N LEU A 420 17.69 31.23 -2.27
CA LEU A 420 18.66 30.45 -1.49
C LEU A 420 18.81 29.02 -2.01
N SER A 421 17.74 28.35 -2.45
CA SER A 421 17.80 27.02 -3.06
C SER A 421 18.60 27.04 -4.35
N VAL A 422 18.40 28.03 -5.23
CA VAL A 422 19.20 28.19 -6.45
C VAL A 422 20.68 28.45 -6.12
N ILE A 423 20.96 29.32 -5.14
CA ILE A 423 22.32 29.73 -4.79
C ILE A 423 23.08 28.66 -4.01
N VAL A 424 22.45 27.90 -3.11
CA VAL A 424 23.12 27.03 -2.13
C VAL A 424 23.16 25.58 -2.56
N LEU A 425 22.05 25.02 -3.07
CA LEU A 425 21.96 23.58 -3.36
C LEU A 425 23.04 23.07 -4.34
N PRO A 426 23.46 23.82 -5.39
CA PRO A 426 24.53 23.37 -6.29
C PRO A 426 25.93 23.25 -5.65
N TRP A 427 26.14 23.86 -4.47
CA TRP A 427 27.43 23.87 -3.75
C TRP A 427 27.43 22.93 -2.54
N LEU A 428 26.28 22.41 -2.15
CA LEU A 428 26.26 21.33 -1.17
C LEU A 428 26.94 20.11 -1.80
N PRO A 429 27.83 19.40 -1.08
CA PRO A 429 28.33 18.13 -1.58
C PRO A 429 27.12 17.23 -1.87
N ALA A 430 27.15 16.53 -2.99
CA ALA A 430 26.13 15.54 -3.33
C ALA A 430 26.09 14.47 -2.23
N SER A 431 25.20 14.67 -1.26
CA SER A 431 25.03 13.76 -0.14
C SER A 431 24.34 12.51 -0.66
N SER A 432 25.13 11.45 -0.77
CA SER A 432 24.89 10.20 -1.49
C SER A 432 25.21 10.27 -3.00
N PRO A 433 25.92 9.26 -3.57
CA PRO A 433 26.19 9.14 -5.02
C PRO A 433 24.96 9.04 -5.94
N LEU A 434 23.75 9.06 -5.38
CA LEU A 434 22.47 8.89 -6.06
C LEU A 434 22.03 10.12 -6.87
N ALA A 435 22.66 11.29 -6.69
CA ALA A 435 22.19 12.54 -7.29
C ALA A 435 22.75 12.86 -8.69
N SER A 436 23.84 12.21 -9.14
CA SER A 436 24.51 12.56 -10.42
C SER A 436 24.28 11.58 -11.57
N ALA A 437 23.60 10.46 -11.34
CA ALA A 437 23.11 9.61 -12.40
C ALA A 437 21.79 10.18 -12.93
N ALA A 438 21.75 10.57 -14.21
CA ALA A 438 20.53 11.02 -14.86
C ALA A 438 19.44 9.94 -14.72
N SER A 439 18.38 10.24 -13.97
CA SER A 439 17.39 9.24 -13.55
C SER A 439 16.77 8.55 -14.77
N PRO A 440 16.92 7.22 -14.94
CA PRO A 440 16.20 6.52 -15.99
C PRO A 440 14.70 6.70 -15.77
N THR A 441 13.94 6.80 -16.86
CA THR A 441 12.48 6.85 -16.77
C THR A 441 11.96 5.42 -16.64
N VAL A 442 11.19 5.18 -15.59
CA VAL A 442 11.02 3.87 -14.93
C VAL A 442 9.53 3.53 -14.73
N THR A 443 8.95 2.65 -15.54
CA THR A 443 7.49 2.40 -15.48
C THR A 443 7.14 1.37 -14.40
N VAL A 444 6.55 1.82 -13.29
CA VAL A 444 6.08 0.95 -12.19
C VAL A 444 4.72 0.34 -12.51
N SER A 445 4.53 -0.96 -12.21
CA SER A 445 3.28 -1.68 -12.44
C SER A 445 2.13 -1.19 -11.55
N ASP A 446 0.91 -1.14 -12.10
CA ASP A 446 -0.28 -0.58 -11.42
C ASP A 446 -0.63 -1.30 -10.12
N ALA A 447 -0.31 -2.59 -9.98
CA ALA A 447 -0.56 -3.38 -8.78
C ALA A 447 0.32 -2.94 -7.58
N ILE A 448 1.60 -2.64 -7.83
CA ILE A 448 2.54 -2.16 -6.80
C ILE A 448 2.16 -0.74 -6.37
N LEU A 449 1.85 0.12 -7.34
CA LEU A 449 1.28 1.44 -7.07
C LEU A 449 -0.02 1.35 -6.28
N ALA A 450 -0.92 0.41 -6.59
CA ALA A 450 -2.17 0.24 -5.86
C ALA A 450 -1.99 -0.19 -4.40
N ARG A 451 -1.06 -1.14 -4.12
CA ARG A 451 -0.80 -1.61 -2.75
C ARG A 451 -0.18 -0.51 -1.87
N ALA A 452 0.72 0.30 -2.43
CA ALA A 452 1.28 1.47 -1.74
C ALA A 452 0.24 2.59 -1.53
N ARG A 453 -0.59 2.87 -2.56
CA ARG A 453 -1.72 3.82 -2.51
C ARG A 453 -2.81 3.42 -1.51
N ALA A 454 -3.01 2.13 -1.24
CA ALA A 454 -4.01 1.65 -0.28
C ALA A 454 -3.70 2.08 1.16
N PHE A 455 -2.42 2.03 1.57
CA PHE A 455 -1.98 2.37 2.93
C PHE A 455 -1.36 3.77 3.06
N GLY A 456 -1.06 4.45 1.95
CA GLY A 456 -0.50 5.79 1.95
C GLY A 456 1.01 5.85 2.18
N THR A 457 1.73 4.77 1.85
CA THR A 457 3.19 4.70 1.90
C THR A 457 3.76 5.21 0.57
N PRO A 458 4.78 6.09 0.55
CA PRO A 458 5.34 6.59 -0.71
C PRO A 458 6.09 5.49 -1.48
N VAL A 459 5.94 5.51 -2.81
CA VAL A 459 6.87 4.89 -3.77
C VAL A 459 7.65 6.04 -4.40
N VAL A 460 8.94 5.86 -4.67
CA VAL A 460 9.77 6.91 -5.29
C VAL A 460 9.17 7.33 -6.63
N SER A 461 9.02 8.64 -6.83
CA SER A 461 8.29 9.18 -7.98
C SER A 461 9.11 9.09 -9.25
N VAL A 462 8.67 8.28 -10.20
CA VAL A 462 9.19 8.33 -11.56
C VAL A 462 8.45 9.41 -12.35
N ASN A 463 9.18 10.16 -13.17
CA ASN A 463 8.63 11.05 -14.19
C ASN A 463 7.69 10.30 -15.14
N LEU A 464 6.39 10.59 -15.05
CA LEU A 464 5.42 10.25 -16.09
C LEU A 464 5.59 11.23 -17.26
N SER A 465 6.44 10.88 -18.23
CA SER A 465 6.33 11.46 -19.57
C SER A 465 5.02 11.01 -20.23
N GLN A 466 4.43 11.88 -21.04
CA GLN A 466 2.99 11.83 -21.34
C GLN A 466 2.57 10.63 -22.19
N ASN A 467 1.37 10.11 -21.89
CA ASN A 467 0.67 9.13 -22.71
C ASN A 467 0.60 9.58 -24.17
N THR A 468 1.08 8.75 -25.11
CA THR A 468 0.91 9.00 -26.54
C THR A 468 -0.53 8.67 -26.95
N VAL A 469 -1.45 9.62 -26.73
CA VAL A 469 -2.78 9.57 -27.33
C VAL A 469 -2.61 9.61 -28.85
N LYS A 470 -3.13 8.61 -29.56
CA LYS A 470 -3.17 8.59 -31.03
C LYS A 470 -4.12 9.67 -31.55
N THR A 471 -3.64 10.90 -31.71
CA THR A 471 -4.34 11.98 -32.42
C THR A 471 -4.09 11.89 -33.92
N ASN A 472 -4.96 11.16 -34.63
CA ASN A 472 -5.05 11.19 -36.09
C ASN A 472 -5.62 12.54 -36.59
N SER A 473 -4.92 13.66 -36.37
CA SER A 473 -5.21 14.96 -37.01
C SER A 473 -4.21 16.06 -36.62
N ALA A 474 -3.12 16.25 -37.39
CA ALA A 474 -2.40 17.53 -37.56
C ALA A 474 -1.15 17.42 -38.47
N SER A 475 -1.31 16.95 -39.72
CA SER A 475 -0.27 17.06 -40.76
C SER A 475 -0.63 18.12 -41.81
N ALA A 476 -0.99 19.32 -41.35
CA ALA A 476 -1.20 20.50 -42.17
C ALA A 476 -0.78 21.78 -41.39
N LEU A 477 -0.10 22.70 -42.08
CA LEU A 477 0.53 23.93 -41.55
C LEU A 477 1.71 23.72 -40.57
N ALA A 478 2.93 23.62 -41.11
CA ALA A 478 4.08 24.51 -40.78
C ALA A 478 5.42 23.96 -41.32
N ALA A 479 5.63 24.00 -42.64
CA ALA A 479 6.95 23.74 -43.25
C ALA A 479 7.14 24.54 -44.55
N ALA A 480 6.77 25.83 -44.54
CA ALA A 480 7.01 26.75 -45.63
C ALA A 480 8.12 27.75 -45.24
N GLN A 481 9.38 27.30 -45.25
CA GLN A 481 10.59 28.15 -45.37
C GLN A 481 11.85 27.27 -45.57
N GLN A 482 12.24 27.13 -46.85
CA GLN A 482 13.57 26.75 -47.33
C GLN A 482 14.51 28.00 -47.31
N PRO A 483 15.84 27.93 -47.61
CA PRO A 483 16.52 26.98 -48.53
C PRO A 483 17.99 26.55 -48.26
N LEU A 484 18.52 25.74 -49.20
CA LEU A 484 19.93 25.60 -49.63
C LEU A 484 20.92 24.91 -48.64
N LEU A 485 21.45 23.71 -48.93
CA LEU A 485 22.45 23.44 -50.00
C LEU A 485 22.49 21.96 -50.48
N ALA A 486 23.29 21.71 -51.54
CA ALA A 486 23.49 20.48 -52.32
C ALA A 486 23.92 19.22 -51.49
N GLN A 487 23.85 17.96 -51.97
CA GLN A 487 24.24 17.43 -53.29
C GLN A 487 23.46 16.20 -53.79
N THR A 488 23.73 15.85 -55.06
CA THR A 488 23.08 14.88 -55.94
C THR A 488 23.63 13.45 -55.90
N SER A 489 22.73 12.45 -55.94
CA SER A 489 22.78 11.25 -56.81
C SER A 489 21.49 10.43 -56.55
N GLY A 490 20.65 10.09 -57.55
CA GLY A 490 20.85 8.96 -58.46
C GLY A 490 20.51 7.64 -57.74
N GLN A 491 19.42 6.91 -58.02
CA GLN A 491 18.81 6.60 -59.32
C GLN A 491 17.26 6.47 -59.26
N ARG A 492 16.63 6.47 -60.45
CA ARG A 492 15.25 5.96 -60.65
C ARG A 492 15.24 4.43 -60.60
N VAL A 493 14.07 3.81 -60.36
CA VAL A 493 13.39 2.93 -61.35
C VAL A 493 12.01 2.45 -60.82
N THR A 494 10.99 2.77 -61.61
CA THR A 494 9.61 2.22 -61.76
C THR A 494 8.89 1.47 -60.62
N ALA A 495 7.68 1.93 -60.33
CA ALA A 495 6.58 1.09 -59.84
C ALA A 495 5.97 0.23 -60.97
N THR A 496 5.34 -0.90 -60.64
CA THR A 496 4.35 -1.56 -61.49
C THR A 496 3.27 -2.21 -60.61
N LEU A 497 2.01 -2.08 -61.03
CA LEU A 497 0.79 -2.45 -60.29
C LEU A 497 0.22 -3.80 -60.77
N THR A 498 -0.85 -4.24 -60.08
CA THR A 498 -1.90 -5.22 -60.47
C THR A 498 -1.63 -6.71 -60.15
N PRO A 499 -2.68 -7.54 -59.97
CA PRO A 499 -3.97 -7.24 -59.30
C PRO A 499 -4.44 -8.32 -58.31
N GLN A 500 -5.52 -7.99 -57.58
CA GLN A 500 -6.31 -8.89 -56.72
C GLN A 500 -7.17 -9.87 -57.55
N PRO A 501 -7.68 -10.96 -56.93
CA PRO A 501 -9.12 -11.21 -57.05
C PRO A 501 -9.83 -11.56 -55.71
N ALA A 502 -11.03 -11.00 -55.54
CA ALA A 502 -12.14 -11.58 -54.76
C ALA A 502 -13.07 -12.35 -55.77
N PRO A 503 -14.19 -13.03 -55.43
CA PRO A 503 -15.17 -12.84 -54.33
C PRO A 503 -15.48 -14.18 -53.60
N ALA A 504 -16.58 -14.46 -52.86
CA ALA A 504 -17.91 -13.84 -52.73
C ALA A 504 -18.59 -14.14 -51.37
N ALA A 505 -19.77 -13.55 -51.14
CA ALA A 505 -20.54 -13.58 -49.89
C ALA A 505 -22.00 -14.03 -50.09
N ALA A 506 -22.68 -14.46 -49.01
CA ALA A 506 -24.14 -14.45 -48.86
C ALA A 506 -24.55 -14.52 -47.37
N GLY A 507 -25.58 -13.77 -46.95
CA GLY A 507 -26.33 -13.94 -45.69
C GLY A 507 -27.81 -14.26 -45.99
N PRO A 508 -28.82 -13.79 -45.22
CA PRO A 508 -28.83 -13.25 -43.85
C PRO A 508 -30.05 -13.70 -42.97
N ALA A 509 -30.12 -13.19 -41.73
CA ALA A 509 -31.31 -12.83 -40.91
C ALA A 509 -32.39 -13.86 -40.44
N ALA A 510 -32.67 -13.85 -39.13
CA ALA A 510 -34.02 -13.79 -38.53
C ALA A 510 -33.95 -13.51 -37.00
N ALA A 511 -34.99 -12.89 -36.43
CA ALA A 511 -35.17 -12.66 -34.97
C ALA A 511 -36.44 -13.39 -34.48
N ILE A 512 -36.69 -13.50 -33.15
CA ILE A 512 -38.04 -13.46 -32.52
C ILE A 512 -38.02 -13.57 -30.97
N ALA A 513 -38.78 -12.66 -30.34
CA ALA A 513 -39.57 -12.71 -29.09
C ALA A 513 -39.01 -12.88 -27.66
N GLU A 514 -39.84 -12.34 -26.76
CA GLU A 514 -39.73 -12.14 -25.31
C GLU A 514 -40.44 -13.25 -24.49
N SER A 515 -40.09 -13.37 -23.20
CA SER A 515 -41.00 -13.59 -22.06
C SER A 515 -40.14 -13.66 -20.77
N GLY A 516 -40.59 -13.29 -19.57
CA GLY A 516 -41.94 -12.92 -19.11
C GLY A 516 -42.40 -13.83 -17.96
N VAL A 517 -43.01 -13.26 -16.91
CA VAL A 517 -43.53 -13.94 -15.67
C VAL A 517 -42.41 -14.31 -14.65
N ALA A 518 -42.37 -13.91 -13.38
CA ALA A 518 -43.32 -13.46 -12.33
C ALA A 518 -43.77 -14.55 -11.30
N MET A 519 -44.17 -14.10 -10.11
CA MET A 519 -44.29 -14.89 -8.86
C MET A 519 -45.51 -15.82 -8.74
N ALA A 520 -45.33 -16.95 -8.02
CA ALA A 520 -46.25 -17.52 -7.02
C ALA A 520 -45.41 -18.43 -6.09
N ALA A 521 -45.49 -18.44 -4.75
CA ALA A 521 -46.61 -18.45 -3.81
C ALA A 521 -47.34 -19.81 -3.75
N ALA A 522 -47.00 -20.63 -2.74
CA ALA A 522 -47.78 -21.79 -2.30
C ALA A 522 -47.66 -21.94 -0.77
N GLN A 523 -48.82 -21.94 -0.09
CA GLN A 523 -48.99 -22.33 1.32
C GLN A 523 -49.64 -23.72 1.40
N LEU A 524 -49.74 -24.23 2.65
CA LEU A 524 -50.53 -25.36 3.18
C LEU A 524 -49.66 -26.51 3.72
N ASP A 525 -50.03 -27.20 4.82
CA ASP A 525 -50.53 -26.72 6.13
C ASP A 525 -50.39 -27.86 7.17
N GLY A 526 -50.38 -27.51 8.46
CA GLY A 526 -50.52 -28.46 9.60
C GLY A 526 -49.28 -29.28 10.01
N GLY A 527 -48.98 -29.49 11.29
CA GLY A 527 -49.56 -28.89 12.51
C GLY A 527 -49.45 -29.81 13.74
N CYS A 528 -48.82 -29.35 14.82
CA CYS A 528 -49.24 -29.61 16.21
C CYS A 528 -48.43 -28.82 17.25
N LEU A 529 -49.12 -28.36 18.30
CA LEU A 529 -48.65 -27.66 19.52
C LEU A 529 -49.36 -28.36 20.72
N PRO A 530 -48.90 -28.28 22.00
CA PRO A 530 -48.69 -27.00 22.70
C PRO A 530 -47.59 -26.87 23.79
N GLN A 531 -47.08 -25.63 23.92
CA GLN A 531 -46.95 -24.72 25.09
C GLN A 531 -47.46 -25.17 26.50
N PRO A 532 -47.23 -24.44 27.64
CA PRO A 532 -46.63 -23.07 27.81
C PRO A 532 -45.71 -22.77 29.05
N LEU A 533 -45.13 -21.55 29.04
CA LEU A 533 -44.84 -20.60 30.18
C LEU A 533 -43.83 -20.99 31.30
N GLY A 534 -43.14 -20.05 31.98
CA GLY A 534 -43.29 -18.58 32.02
C GLY A 534 -42.03 -17.82 32.48
N ALA A 535 -42.17 -16.55 32.89
CA ALA A 535 -41.08 -15.57 33.02
C ALA A 535 -41.09 -14.77 34.35
N ALA A 536 -40.07 -13.90 34.52
CA ALA A 536 -39.88 -12.84 35.54
C ALA A 536 -39.37 -13.27 36.95
N ALA A 537 -38.62 -12.47 37.73
CA ALA A 537 -37.74 -11.29 37.46
C ALA A 537 -36.95 -10.89 38.74
N LEU A 538 -36.05 -9.88 38.61
CA LEU A 538 -35.52 -8.95 39.64
C LEU A 538 -34.26 -9.33 40.49
N VAL A 539 -33.68 -8.27 41.07
CA VAL A 539 -32.29 -7.95 41.52
C VAL A 539 -32.42 -7.27 42.93
N PRO A 540 -31.49 -7.29 43.94
CA PRO A 540 -30.16 -6.60 43.91
C PRO A 540 -29.00 -7.05 44.86
N ASP A 541 -27.82 -6.40 44.68
CA ASP A 541 -26.73 -5.91 45.59
C ASP A 541 -26.48 -6.51 47.03
N GLU A 542 -25.33 -6.40 47.72
CA GLU A 542 -24.05 -5.65 47.57
C GLU A 542 -22.89 -6.26 48.44
N ALA A 543 -21.62 -5.87 48.17
CA ALA A 543 -20.44 -5.80 49.09
C ALA A 543 -19.91 -7.07 49.83
N LEU A 544 -18.62 -7.30 50.20
CA LEU A 544 -17.48 -6.45 50.63
C LEU A 544 -16.09 -7.07 50.24
N ARG A 545 -14.98 -6.32 50.42
CA ARG A 545 -13.55 -6.73 50.23
C ARG A 545 -12.81 -6.87 51.60
N PRO A 546 -11.45 -6.92 51.72
CA PRO A 546 -10.31 -7.48 50.93
C PRO A 546 -9.31 -8.35 51.77
N ALA A 547 -8.24 -8.95 51.18
CA ALA A 547 -6.83 -8.93 51.70
C ALA A 547 -5.76 -9.76 50.90
N THR A 548 -4.69 -9.06 50.48
CA THR A 548 -3.22 -9.41 50.40
C THR A 548 -2.62 -10.80 50.00
N THR A 549 -1.66 -10.73 49.06
CA THR A 549 -0.46 -11.58 48.73
C THR A 549 0.53 -11.84 49.90
N PRO A 550 1.61 -12.70 49.83
CA PRO A 550 2.42 -13.15 48.66
C PRO A 550 2.93 -14.64 48.63
N GLN A 551 3.84 -14.96 47.68
CA GLN A 551 4.56 -16.26 47.50
C GLN A 551 5.66 -16.56 48.56
N PRO A 552 6.29 -17.76 48.56
CA PRO A 552 7.67 -17.84 48.01
C PRO A 552 8.13 -19.21 47.40
N THR A 553 9.33 -19.20 46.81
CA THR A 553 10.17 -20.36 46.39
C THR A 553 11.34 -20.58 47.40
N ILE A 554 12.30 -21.54 47.34
CA ILE A 554 12.84 -22.50 46.34
C ILE A 554 13.54 -23.65 47.12
N ARG A 555 13.69 -24.90 46.59
CA ARG A 555 14.97 -25.69 46.53
C ARG A 555 14.88 -27.18 46.12
N THR A 556 16.05 -27.72 45.77
CA THR A 556 16.40 -28.95 45.03
C THR A 556 16.89 -30.14 45.88
N ALA A 557 16.72 -31.39 45.40
CA ALA A 557 17.64 -32.54 45.64
C ALA A 557 17.43 -33.69 44.61
N GLN A 558 18.49 -34.44 44.27
CA GLN A 558 18.46 -35.76 43.59
C GLN A 558 18.89 -36.87 44.57
N PRO A 559 18.60 -38.17 44.30
CA PRO A 559 19.73 -39.11 44.11
C PRO A 559 19.50 -40.34 43.17
N VAL A 560 20.48 -40.58 42.27
CA VAL A 560 21.34 -41.79 42.11
C VAL A 560 20.82 -43.23 42.46
N VAL A 561 20.67 -44.05 41.39
CA VAL A 561 21.17 -45.45 41.13
C VAL A 561 20.68 -46.73 41.92
N THR A 562 20.23 -47.72 41.11
CA THR A 562 20.01 -49.22 41.17
C THR A 562 20.63 -50.10 42.29
N PRO A 563 20.25 -51.41 42.50
CA PRO A 563 19.62 -52.39 41.55
C PRO A 563 18.52 -53.34 42.10
N ALA A 564 18.06 -54.28 41.25
CA ALA A 564 17.02 -55.29 41.52
C ALA A 564 17.58 -56.71 41.82
N PRO A 565 16.76 -57.63 42.37
CA PRO A 565 16.97 -59.08 42.27
C PRO A 565 15.87 -59.80 41.45
N ALA A 566 16.19 -61.00 40.92
CA ALA A 566 15.37 -61.74 39.96
C ALA A 566 14.99 -63.17 40.41
N ALA A 567 13.85 -63.67 39.92
CA ALA A 567 13.45 -65.09 39.93
C ALA A 567 12.23 -65.29 38.99
N LYS A 568 12.02 -66.42 38.30
CA LYS A 568 12.93 -67.46 37.78
C LYS A 568 12.21 -68.14 36.59
N VAL A 569 12.95 -68.67 35.62
CA VAL A 569 12.41 -69.17 34.33
C VAL A 569 11.83 -70.59 34.43
N ALA A 570 10.76 -70.85 33.67
CA ALA A 570 10.37 -72.20 33.22
C ALA A 570 10.39 -72.24 31.69
N GLN A 571 10.96 -73.30 31.10
CA GLN A 571 11.09 -73.47 29.64
C GLN A 571 10.14 -74.54 29.11
N ALA A 572 9.59 -74.32 27.91
CA ALA A 572 9.12 -75.35 27.00
C ALA A 572 9.38 -74.89 25.55
N GLN A 573 9.77 -75.82 24.66
CA GLN A 573 10.16 -75.53 23.27
C GLN A 573 8.95 -75.60 22.29
N PRO A 574 9.13 -75.67 20.96
CA PRO A 574 8.89 -74.51 20.10
C PRO A 574 7.69 -74.72 19.16
N VAL A 575 6.76 -73.76 19.13
CA VAL A 575 5.73 -73.75 18.09
C VAL A 575 6.28 -73.06 16.84
N VAL A 576 6.29 -73.79 15.73
CA VAL A 576 6.65 -73.27 14.40
C VAL A 576 5.61 -72.23 13.98
N ALA A 577 5.96 -70.95 14.11
CA ALA A 577 5.19 -69.86 13.52
C ALA A 577 5.56 -69.73 12.04
N GLN A 578 4.55 -69.81 11.17
CA GLN A 578 4.67 -69.45 9.75
C GLN A 578 5.12 -67.98 9.62
N PRO A 579 5.79 -67.60 8.52
CA PRO A 579 6.30 -66.24 8.36
C PRO A 579 5.15 -65.24 8.41
N ALA A 580 5.17 -64.37 9.42
CA ALA A 580 4.33 -63.19 9.43
C ALA A 580 4.64 -62.39 8.16
N GLN A 581 3.63 -62.21 7.31
CA GLN A 581 3.79 -61.44 6.07
C GLN A 581 4.33 -60.06 6.43
N ALA A 582 5.47 -59.71 5.85
CA ALA A 582 5.98 -58.35 5.95
C ALA A 582 4.88 -57.41 5.42
N GLN A 583 4.32 -56.57 6.30
CA GLN A 583 3.55 -55.42 5.83
C GLN A 583 4.48 -54.64 4.90
N PRO A 584 4.06 -54.34 3.66
CA PRO A 584 4.91 -53.58 2.75
C PRO A 584 5.22 -52.24 3.42
N ALA A 585 6.51 -51.87 3.42
CA ALA A 585 6.92 -50.55 3.86
C ALA A 585 6.01 -49.52 3.19
N ALA A 586 5.48 -48.57 3.97
CA ALA A 586 4.60 -47.53 3.45
C ALA A 586 5.27 -46.91 2.23
N ALA A 587 4.63 -47.04 1.06
CA ALA A 587 5.25 -46.69 -0.20
C ALA A 587 5.67 -45.21 -0.13
N GLN A 588 6.98 -44.96 -0.25
CA GLN A 588 7.48 -43.59 -0.34
C GLN A 588 6.73 -42.90 -1.49
N PRO A 589 6.11 -41.74 -1.26
CA PRO A 589 5.39 -41.06 -2.33
C PRO A 589 6.40 -40.74 -3.42
N ALA A 590 6.21 -41.33 -4.60
CA ALA A 590 7.11 -41.10 -5.72
C ALA A 590 7.10 -39.60 -6.04
N VAL A 591 8.25 -38.94 -5.91
CA VAL A 591 8.44 -37.59 -6.47
C VAL A 591 8.36 -37.73 -7.97
N ALA A 592 7.16 -37.51 -8.51
CA ALA A 592 6.90 -37.67 -9.93
C ALA A 592 7.62 -36.56 -10.70
N LYS A 593 8.87 -36.81 -11.12
CA LYS A 593 9.50 -36.06 -12.21
C LYS A 593 8.58 -36.23 -13.43
N SER A 594 7.80 -35.21 -13.73
CA SER A 594 6.69 -35.28 -14.69
C SER A 594 7.23 -35.68 -16.08
N ALA A 595 6.83 -36.86 -16.55
CA ALA A 595 7.33 -37.46 -17.79
C ALA A 595 6.75 -36.82 -19.07
N ALA A 596 6.26 -35.58 -18.98
CA ALA A 596 5.90 -34.78 -20.14
C ALA A 596 7.19 -34.26 -20.79
N ALA A 597 7.47 -34.79 -22.00
CA ALA A 597 8.59 -34.48 -22.89
C ALA A 597 9.54 -33.40 -22.37
N GLN A 598 10.57 -33.82 -21.61
CA GLN A 598 11.70 -32.96 -21.33
C GLN A 598 12.25 -32.48 -22.68
N PRO A 599 12.26 -31.17 -22.99
CA PRO A 599 13.09 -30.70 -24.08
C PRO A 599 14.51 -31.17 -23.74
N ALA A 600 15.20 -31.76 -24.71
CA ALA A 600 16.58 -32.19 -24.53
C ALA A 600 17.47 -30.94 -24.47
N ILE A 601 17.44 -30.25 -23.32
CA ILE A 601 18.23 -29.05 -23.05
C ILE A 601 19.68 -29.52 -22.98
N ASN A 602 20.34 -29.43 -24.12
CA ASN A 602 21.74 -29.76 -24.24
C ASN A 602 22.55 -28.62 -23.61
N TRP A 603 22.75 -28.70 -22.29
CA TRP A 603 23.42 -27.67 -21.49
C TRP A 603 24.82 -27.32 -22.02
N ALA A 604 25.45 -28.25 -22.76
CA ALA A 604 26.71 -28.08 -23.46
C ALA A 604 26.57 -27.29 -24.77
N THR A 605 26.66 -25.96 -24.69
CA THR A 605 27.08 -25.13 -25.84
C THR A 605 28.25 -24.23 -25.44
N SER A 606 29.46 -24.63 -25.81
CA SER A 606 30.70 -23.85 -25.64
C SER A 606 30.84 -22.73 -26.67
N GLY A 607 29.77 -21.95 -26.87
CA GLY A 607 29.77 -20.75 -27.70
C GLY A 607 30.30 -19.53 -26.92
N PRO A 608 30.69 -18.45 -27.65
CA PRO A 608 30.85 -17.14 -27.02
C PRO A 608 29.55 -16.73 -26.30
N PRO A 609 29.62 -15.86 -25.27
CA PRO A 609 28.41 -15.35 -24.64
C PRO A 609 27.51 -14.67 -25.69
N PRO A 610 26.17 -14.83 -25.62
CA PRO A 610 25.28 -14.08 -26.48
C PRO A 610 25.51 -12.58 -26.28
N ALA A 611 25.50 -11.81 -27.36
CA ALA A 611 25.54 -10.36 -27.28
C ALA A 611 24.32 -9.86 -26.46
N LEU A 612 24.47 -8.72 -25.78
CA LEU A 612 23.35 -8.09 -25.08
C LEU A 612 22.14 -7.98 -26.02
N PRO A 613 20.93 -8.39 -25.61
CA PRO A 613 19.73 -8.23 -26.42
C PRO A 613 19.59 -6.77 -26.89
N PRO A 614 19.14 -6.51 -28.12
CA PRO A 614 19.01 -5.14 -28.64
C PRO A 614 18.13 -4.30 -27.71
N ASP A 615 18.42 -3.00 -27.59
CA ASP A 615 17.76 -2.13 -26.61
C ASP A 615 16.21 -2.09 -26.79
N SER A 616 15.71 -2.43 -27.98
CA SER A 616 14.29 -2.59 -28.30
C SER A 616 13.58 -3.77 -27.64
N GLU A 617 14.29 -4.76 -27.10
CA GLU A 617 13.74 -5.92 -26.39
C GLU A 617 13.71 -5.76 -24.86
N ARG A 618 14.15 -4.61 -24.33
CA ARG A 618 14.15 -4.36 -22.89
C ARG A 618 12.92 -3.55 -22.52
N LEU A 619 12.05 -4.12 -21.69
CA LEU A 619 10.90 -3.39 -21.16
C LEU A 619 11.39 -2.27 -20.22
N ALA A 620 10.64 -1.18 -20.14
CA ALA A 620 11.06 0.05 -19.48
C ALA A 620 11.03 -0.05 -17.93
N ASN A 621 12.03 -0.74 -17.39
CA ASN A 621 12.64 -0.62 -16.06
C ASN A 621 11.70 -0.09 -14.94
N PRO A 622 10.97 -0.92 -14.17
CA PRO A 622 10.36 -0.52 -12.89
C PRO A 622 11.29 -0.26 -11.67
N TYR A 623 12.62 -0.34 -11.79
CA TYR A 623 13.57 -0.26 -10.66
C TYR A 623 14.17 1.15 -10.44
N VAL A 624 14.44 1.50 -9.17
CA VAL A 624 14.53 2.89 -8.68
C VAL A 624 15.95 3.43 -8.47
N GLY A 625 16.96 2.56 -8.42
CA GLY A 625 18.35 2.94 -8.08
C GLY A 625 19.27 3.27 -9.27
N ALA A 626 20.43 3.84 -8.96
CA ALA A 626 21.48 4.17 -9.93
C ALA A 626 22.54 3.05 -10.00
N LEU A 627 22.24 1.98 -10.75
CA LEU A 627 23.15 0.85 -10.95
C LEU A 627 24.31 1.21 -11.89
N VAL A 628 25.49 0.67 -11.61
CA VAL A 628 26.60 0.60 -12.58
C VAL A 628 26.47 -0.63 -13.49
N GLY A 629 25.83 -1.69 -12.98
CA GLY A 629 25.28 -2.80 -13.74
C GLY A 629 24.00 -2.41 -14.51
N LYS A 630 23.26 -3.41 -14.99
CA LYS A 630 22.05 -3.21 -15.79
C LYS A 630 20.93 -4.10 -15.26
N ALA A 631 19.85 -3.50 -14.76
CA ALA A 631 18.62 -4.21 -14.48
C ALA A 631 17.53 -3.84 -15.51
N TYR A 632 16.77 -4.83 -15.98
CA TYR A 632 15.61 -4.62 -16.85
C TYR A 632 14.67 -5.83 -16.80
N GLU A 633 13.41 -5.60 -17.21
CA GLU A 633 12.40 -6.64 -17.37
C GLU A 633 12.41 -7.18 -18.80
N ARG A 634 12.14 -8.48 -18.94
CA ARG A 634 11.81 -9.17 -20.20
C ARG A 634 10.63 -10.09 -19.96
N SER A 635 10.00 -10.54 -21.02
CA SER A 635 8.98 -11.60 -20.97
C SER A 635 9.25 -12.64 -22.05
N PHE A 636 8.81 -13.87 -21.78
CA PHE A 636 8.82 -14.96 -22.76
C PHE A 636 7.49 -15.72 -22.70
N ARG A 637 7.10 -16.37 -23.80
CA ARG A 637 5.90 -17.21 -23.84
C ARG A 637 6.18 -18.53 -23.12
N SER A 638 5.61 -18.72 -21.94
CA SER A 638 5.60 -20.04 -21.27
C SER A 638 4.63 -20.96 -22.02
N GLN A 639 5.12 -22.14 -22.41
CA GLN A 639 4.30 -23.21 -22.98
C GLN A 639 3.60 -24.00 -21.88
N LEU A 640 4.24 -24.14 -20.71
CA LEU A 640 3.71 -24.85 -19.55
C LEU A 640 2.57 -24.11 -18.82
N LEU A 641 2.48 -22.79 -18.98
CA LEU A 641 1.44 -21.93 -18.40
C LEU A 641 0.52 -21.30 -19.46
N ASP A 642 0.79 -21.51 -20.75
CA ASP A 642 0.12 -20.92 -21.92
C ASP A 642 -0.12 -19.40 -21.82
N ARG A 643 0.90 -18.66 -21.37
CA ARG A 643 0.89 -17.20 -21.31
C ARG A 643 2.29 -16.61 -21.34
N ASP A 644 2.35 -15.33 -21.66
CA ASP A 644 3.58 -14.55 -21.57
C ASP A 644 3.90 -14.26 -20.10
N MET A 645 5.09 -14.67 -19.68
CA MET A 645 5.55 -14.61 -18.30
C MET A 645 6.69 -13.61 -18.18
N PRO A 646 6.55 -12.56 -17.36
CA PRO A 646 7.62 -11.60 -17.13
C PRO A 646 8.66 -12.13 -16.14
N TYR A 647 9.90 -11.68 -16.30
CA TYR A 647 10.96 -11.81 -15.34
C TYR A 647 11.86 -10.56 -15.37
N TRP A 648 12.44 -10.25 -14.21
CA TRP A 648 13.49 -9.26 -14.07
C TRP A 648 14.85 -9.91 -14.13
N VAL A 649 15.80 -9.24 -14.76
CA VAL A 649 17.20 -9.63 -14.74
C VAL A 649 18.06 -8.43 -14.35
N TYR A 650 18.97 -8.65 -13.41
CA TYR A 650 20.09 -7.76 -13.10
C TYR A 650 21.39 -8.40 -13.56
N LEU A 651 22.16 -7.62 -14.32
CA LEU A 651 23.47 -7.95 -14.85
C LEU A 651 24.52 -7.09 -14.13
N PRO A 652 25.62 -7.68 -13.64
CA PRO A 652 26.58 -6.96 -12.80
C PRO A 652 27.42 -5.93 -13.58
N PRO A 653 28.05 -4.97 -12.88
CA PRO A 653 29.05 -4.07 -13.47
C PRO A 653 30.09 -4.82 -14.33
N GLY A 654 30.37 -4.28 -15.52
CA GLY A 654 31.32 -4.87 -16.48
C GLY A 654 30.77 -6.03 -17.33
N TYR A 655 29.50 -6.42 -17.16
CA TYR A 655 28.89 -7.48 -17.97
C TYR A 655 28.98 -7.19 -19.48
N GLY A 656 29.50 -8.17 -20.23
CA GLY A 656 29.67 -8.09 -21.69
C GLY A 656 30.93 -7.38 -22.17
N GLN A 657 31.80 -6.88 -21.27
CA GLN A 657 33.12 -6.35 -21.65
C GLN A 657 34.20 -7.44 -21.77
N GLU A 658 33.96 -8.61 -21.19
CA GLU A 658 34.83 -9.79 -21.23
C GLU A 658 34.04 -11.02 -21.69
N SER A 659 34.73 -12.08 -22.15
CA SER A 659 34.14 -13.41 -22.40
C SER A 659 33.75 -14.17 -21.11
N ARG A 660 33.50 -13.44 -20.02
CA ARG A 660 33.20 -13.98 -18.69
C ARG A 660 31.79 -14.53 -18.62
N ARG A 661 31.63 -15.66 -17.92
CA ARG A 661 30.34 -16.23 -17.52
C ARG A 661 30.11 -16.02 -16.02
N TYR A 662 28.85 -15.87 -15.63
CA TYR A 662 28.45 -15.49 -14.28
C TYR A 662 27.56 -16.57 -13.63
N PRO A 663 27.68 -16.81 -12.32
CA PRO A 663 26.68 -17.58 -11.59
C PRO A 663 25.35 -16.81 -11.54
N VAL A 664 24.26 -17.53 -11.28
CA VAL A 664 22.89 -16.99 -11.30
C VAL A 664 22.20 -17.21 -9.96
N LEU A 665 21.57 -16.15 -9.44
CA LEU A 665 20.71 -16.18 -8.26
C LEU A 665 19.26 -15.91 -8.67
N TYR A 666 18.38 -16.88 -8.50
CA TYR A 666 16.94 -16.75 -8.70
C TYR A 666 16.27 -16.39 -7.37
N MET A 667 15.58 -15.25 -7.28
CA MET A 667 14.94 -14.76 -6.04
C MET A 667 13.43 -14.66 -6.20
N LEU A 668 12.73 -15.56 -5.50
CA LEU A 668 11.30 -15.81 -5.59
C LEU A 668 10.50 -14.92 -4.64
N HIS A 669 9.44 -14.30 -5.15
CA HIS A 669 8.54 -13.44 -4.37
C HIS A 669 7.60 -14.24 -3.46
N GLY A 670 7.03 -13.56 -2.46
CA GLY A 670 6.12 -14.10 -1.45
C GLY A 670 4.66 -14.18 -1.87
N GLY A 671 3.81 -14.59 -0.93
CA GLY A 671 2.37 -14.73 -1.12
C GLY A 671 1.69 -13.37 -1.28
N GLY A 672 1.08 -13.13 -2.44
CA GLY A 672 0.59 -11.82 -2.84
C GLY A 672 1.70 -10.81 -3.17
N GLY A 673 2.94 -11.26 -3.34
CA GLY A 673 4.03 -10.51 -3.98
C GLY A 673 3.91 -10.51 -5.50
N HIS A 674 4.87 -9.90 -6.16
CA HIS A 674 5.02 -9.86 -7.63
C HIS A 674 6.53 -9.83 -7.94
N LEU A 675 6.97 -10.06 -9.18
CA LEU A 675 8.39 -10.24 -9.50
C LEU A 675 9.31 -9.10 -9.05
N GLU A 676 8.82 -7.87 -8.90
CA GLU A 676 9.61 -6.71 -8.46
C GLU A 676 9.79 -6.64 -6.92
N GLU A 677 9.16 -7.51 -6.12
CA GLU A 677 9.14 -7.41 -4.64
C GLU A 677 10.55 -7.31 -4.01
N TRP A 678 11.48 -8.13 -4.49
CA TRP A 678 12.89 -8.07 -4.05
C TRP A 678 13.61 -6.81 -4.53
N ALA A 679 13.30 -6.30 -5.71
CA ALA A 679 13.85 -5.04 -6.22
C ALA A 679 13.34 -3.85 -5.40
N VAL A 680 12.07 -3.87 -4.96
CA VAL A 680 11.46 -2.88 -4.05
C VAL A 680 12.12 -2.89 -2.66
N TYR A 681 12.62 -4.03 -2.20
CA TYR A 681 13.43 -4.12 -0.97
C TYR A 681 14.90 -3.71 -1.17
N GLY A 682 15.31 -3.29 -2.37
CA GLY A 682 16.65 -2.79 -2.66
C GLY A 682 17.69 -3.87 -3.03
N LEU A 683 17.24 -5.07 -3.43
CA LEU A 683 18.15 -6.18 -3.74
C LEU A 683 19.21 -5.83 -4.79
N PHE A 684 18.83 -5.11 -5.86
CA PHE A 684 19.77 -4.71 -6.91
C PHE A 684 20.72 -3.59 -6.45
N ASP A 685 20.27 -2.60 -5.66
CA ASP A 685 21.14 -1.54 -5.12
C ASP A 685 22.28 -2.15 -4.30
N VAL A 686 21.91 -3.01 -3.34
CA VAL A 686 22.87 -3.64 -2.44
C VAL A 686 23.77 -4.61 -3.21
N ALA A 687 23.26 -5.33 -4.22
CA ALA A 687 24.07 -6.20 -5.05
C ALA A 687 25.10 -5.41 -5.88
N ASP A 688 24.70 -4.32 -6.52
CA ASP A 688 25.58 -3.50 -7.36
C ASP A 688 26.66 -2.80 -6.56
N GLU A 689 26.31 -2.19 -5.43
CA GLU A 689 27.29 -1.61 -4.52
C GLU A 689 28.23 -2.68 -3.94
N ALA A 690 27.71 -3.82 -3.49
CA ALA A 690 28.53 -4.89 -2.94
C ALA A 690 29.47 -5.52 -3.99
N ILE A 691 29.05 -5.60 -5.27
CA ILE A 691 29.90 -6.07 -6.37
C ILE A 691 30.97 -5.02 -6.69
N ARG A 692 30.58 -3.75 -6.84
CA ARG A 692 31.49 -2.63 -7.14
C ARG A 692 32.54 -2.41 -6.05
N THR A 693 32.20 -2.67 -4.79
CA THR A 693 33.10 -2.57 -3.64
C THR A 693 33.87 -3.86 -3.34
N GLY A 694 33.64 -4.94 -4.10
CA GLY A 694 34.32 -6.23 -3.93
C GLY A 694 33.89 -7.01 -2.69
N VAL A 695 32.79 -6.62 -2.04
CA VAL A 695 32.19 -7.32 -0.88
C VAL A 695 31.54 -8.64 -1.30
N ILE A 696 31.00 -8.73 -2.51
CA ILE A 696 30.50 -9.96 -3.12
C ILE A 696 31.03 -10.14 -4.55
N ALA A 697 31.04 -11.38 -5.02
CA ALA A 697 31.44 -11.73 -6.38
C ALA A 697 30.35 -11.32 -7.41
N PRO A 698 30.72 -10.87 -8.63
CA PRO A 698 29.77 -10.60 -9.70
C PRO A 698 28.89 -11.82 -10.03
N MET A 699 27.57 -11.62 -9.98
CA MET A 699 26.54 -12.62 -10.31
C MET A 699 25.38 -11.98 -11.07
N ILE A 700 24.64 -12.77 -11.83
CA ILE A 700 23.34 -12.39 -12.41
C ILE A 700 22.28 -12.64 -11.34
N ILE A 701 21.31 -11.74 -11.19
CA ILE A 701 20.15 -11.94 -10.31
C ILE A 701 18.88 -11.94 -11.16
N VAL A 702 17.98 -12.90 -10.94
CA VAL A 702 16.74 -13.09 -11.70
C VAL A 702 15.57 -13.09 -10.73
N LEU A 703 14.56 -12.28 -11.00
CA LEU A 703 13.29 -12.28 -10.26
C LEU A 703 12.18 -12.72 -11.23
N PRO A 704 11.79 -14.00 -11.23
CA PRO A 704 10.67 -14.47 -12.06
C PRO A 704 9.31 -14.04 -11.47
N GLN A 705 8.26 -14.05 -12.30
CA GLN A 705 6.87 -14.00 -11.81
C GLN A 705 6.34 -15.41 -11.52
N GLY A 706 5.58 -15.56 -10.42
CA GLY A 706 5.08 -16.85 -9.93
C GLY A 706 3.62 -16.88 -9.46
N ASP A 707 2.88 -15.77 -9.47
CA ASP A 707 1.55 -15.63 -8.86
C ASP A 707 1.50 -16.23 -7.43
N VAL A 708 0.33 -16.67 -6.93
CA VAL A 708 0.22 -17.35 -5.62
C VAL A 708 0.35 -18.88 -5.80
N SER A 709 1.42 -19.33 -6.47
CA SER A 709 1.57 -20.73 -6.90
C SER A 709 2.31 -21.67 -5.95
N TYR A 710 2.98 -21.12 -4.92
CA TYR A 710 4.03 -21.81 -4.14
C TYR A 710 5.25 -22.26 -4.96
N TRP A 711 5.34 -21.91 -6.25
CA TRP A 711 6.43 -22.31 -7.15
C TRP A 711 6.52 -23.83 -7.36
N THR A 712 5.36 -24.49 -7.43
CA THR A 712 5.24 -25.95 -7.55
C THR A 712 4.15 -26.30 -8.56
N ASN A 713 4.29 -27.46 -9.22
CA ASN A 713 3.23 -28.00 -10.06
C ASN A 713 2.00 -28.30 -9.20
N TRP A 714 0.83 -27.77 -9.58
CA TRP A 714 -0.41 -28.07 -8.86
C TRP A 714 -0.77 -29.56 -8.99
N ALA A 715 -1.53 -30.08 -8.02
CA ALA A 715 -1.99 -31.47 -7.96
C ALA A 715 -2.81 -31.90 -9.20
N SER A 716 -3.51 -30.95 -9.82
CA SER A 716 -4.15 -31.10 -11.13
C SER A 716 -3.18 -31.29 -12.31
N ASN A 717 -1.87 -31.30 -12.07
CA ASN A 717 -0.78 -31.28 -13.06
C ASN A 717 -0.87 -30.11 -14.06
N SER A 718 -1.63 -29.07 -13.72
CA SER A 718 -1.75 -27.80 -14.45
C SER A 718 -2.44 -26.76 -13.55
N PRO A 719 -1.96 -25.51 -13.47
CA PRO A 719 -0.70 -24.99 -14.04
C PRO A 719 0.57 -25.64 -13.45
N ARG A 720 1.60 -25.78 -14.29
CA ARG A 720 2.89 -26.44 -13.97
C ARG A 720 3.97 -25.43 -13.58
N TRP A 721 3.74 -24.72 -12.48
CA TRP A 721 4.62 -23.64 -12.03
C TRP A 721 6.03 -24.09 -11.64
N GLY A 722 6.17 -25.30 -11.09
CA GLY A 722 7.47 -25.84 -10.73
C GLY A 722 8.31 -26.12 -11.97
N ASP A 723 7.71 -26.75 -12.98
CA ASP A 723 8.38 -27.06 -14.23
C ASP A 723 8.67 -25.79 -15.06
N TYR A 724 7.76 -24.80 -15.04
CA TYR A 724 8.01 -23.47 -15.62
C TYR A 724 9.27 -22.83 -15.03
N LEU A 725 9.39 -22.82 -13.70
CA LEU A 725 10.54 -22.24 -13.02
C LEU A 725 11.83 -23.06 -13.24
N ALA A 726 11.78 -24.38 -13.07
CA ALA A 726 12.94 -25.25 -13.16
C ALA A 726 13.48 -25.39 -14.59
N TYR A 727 12.61 -25.41 -15.60
CA TYR A 727 12.97 -25.70 -16.99
C TYR A 727 12.86 -24.47 -17.90
N GLU A 728 11.71 -23.81 -17.97
CA GLU A 728 11.52 -22.71 -18.93
C GLU A 728 12.27 -21.44 -18.52
N VAL A 729 12.14 -20.98 -17.26
CA VAL A 729 12.86 -19.79 -16.77
C VAL A 729 14.36 -20.01 -16.78
N VAL A 730 14.86 -21.17 -16.32
CA VAL A 730 16.30 -21.46 -16.35
C VAL A 730 16.82 -21.55 -17.79
N TYR A 731 16.06 -22.13 -18.72
CA TYR A 731 16.43 -22.18 -20.14
C TYR A 731 16.48 -20.79 -20.78
N GLU A 732 15.47 -19.95 -20.54
CA GLU A 732 15.44 -18.56 -21.02
C GLU A 732 16.67 -17.79 -20.53
N ILE A 733 16.98 -17.87 -19.23
CA ILE A 733 18.13 -17.19 -18.65
C ILE A 733 19.47 -17.75 -19.18
N ASP A 734 19.63 -19.07 -19.26
CA ASP A 734 20.86 -19.69 -19.74
C ASP A 734 21.08 -19.53 -21.25
N SER A 735 20.02 -19.29 -22.04
CA SER A 735 20.09 -19.04 -23.49
C SER A 735 20.29 -17.55 -23.82
N ALA A 736 19.63 -16.65 -23.09
CA ALA A 736 19.73 -15.20 -23.30
C ALA A 736 20.99 -14.56 -22.68
N PHE A 737 21.62 -15.18 -21.67
CA PHE A 737 22.70 -14.58 -20.90
C PHE A 737 23.97 -15.44 -20.79
N ALA A 738 25.10 -14.77 -20.55
CA ALA A 738 26.41 -15.34 -20.25
C ALA A 738 26.45 -16.05 -18.87
N THR A 739 25.69 -17.12 -18.68
CA THR A 739 25.63 -17.87 -17.42
C THR A 739 26.68 -18.98 -17.34
N VAL A 740 26.99 -19.41 -16.11
CA VAL A 740 27.64 -20.69 -15.80
C VAL A 740 26.56 -21.74 -15.59
N ARG A 741 26.36 -22.61 -16.59
CA ARG A 741 25.27 -23.60 -16.64
C ARG A 741 25.56 -24.85 -15.78
N SER A 742 25.68 -24.67 -14.46
CA SER A 742 25.98 -25.74 -13.50
C SER A 742 25.19 -25.53 -12.20
N PRO A 743 24.67 -26.59 -11.54
CA PRO A 743 23.96 -26.45 -10.26
C PRO A 743 24.79 -25.76 -9.18
N ALA A 744 26.09 -26.04 -9.12
CA ALA A 744 27.00 -25.39 -8.17
C ALA A 744 27.11 -23.86 -8.36
N ALA A 745 26.71 -23.35 -9.53
CA ALA A 745 26.69 -21.94 -9.92
C ALA A 745 25.26 -21.38 -10.12
N ARG A 746 24.21 -22.12 -9.73
CA ARG A 746 22.83 -21.62 -9.67
C ARG A 746 22.30 -21.71 -8.23
N ALA A 747 21.90 -20.56 -7.70
CA ALA A 747 21.25 -20.43 -6.42
C ALA A 747 19.77 -20.11 -6.58
N ILE A 748 18.93 -20.65 -5.71
CA ILE A 748 17.54 -20.26 -5.60
C ILE A 748 17.23 -19.81 -4.17
N GLY A 749 16.51 -18.70 -4.06
CA GLY A 749 16.15 -18.06 -2.82
C GLY A 749 14.76 -17.50 -2.88
N GLY A 750 14.19 -17.13 -1.75
CA GLY A 750 12.90 -16.45 -1.74
C GLY A 750 12.44 -16.09 -0.35
N LEU A 751 11.29 -15.40 -0.26
CA LEU A 751 10.67 -15.02 1.01
C LEU A 751 9.27 -15.63 1.16
N SER A 752 8.84 -15.97 2.38
CA SER A 752 7.48 -16.46 2.64
C SER A 752 7.11 -17.68 1.77
N MET A 753 6.09 -17.57 0.91
CA MET A 753 5.77 -18.54 -0.14
C MET A 753 6.95 -18.86 -1.08
N GLY A 754 7.73 -17.85 -1.47
CA GLY A 754 8.93 -18.02 -2.29
C GLY A 754 10.06 -18.75 -1.56
N ALA A 755 10.18 -18.59 -0.25
CA ALA A 755 11.15 -19.34 0.57
C ALA A 755 10.79 -20.82 0.66
N TRP A 756 9.49 -21.15 0.78
CA TRP A 756 9.00 -22.53 0.68
C TRP A 756 9.29 -23.09 -0.72
N GLY A 757 8.97 -22.31 -1.77
CA GLY A 757 9.19 -22.67 -3.16
C GLY A 757 10.67 -22.94 -3.49
N ALA A 758 11.58 -22.10 -3.01
CA ALA A 758 13.02 -22.25 -3.21
C ALA A 758 13.56 -23.56 -2.62
N LEU A 759 13.11 -23.95 -1.41
CA LEU A 759 13.46 -25.24 -0.82
C LEU A 759 12.90 -26.41 -1.63
N HIS A 760 11.61 -26.37 -1.97
CA HIS A 760 10.97 -27.42 -2.78
C HIS A 760 11.74 -27.65 -4.09
N GLN A 761 11.99 -26.57 -4.83
CA GLN A 761 12.68 -26.61 -6.12
C GLN A 761 14.11 -27.13 -6.01
N ALA A 762 14.89 -26.69 -5.03
CA ALA A 762 16.24 -27.21 -4.82
C ALA A 762 16.24 -28.69 -4.40
N PHE A 763 15.27 -29.12 -3.59
CA PHE A 763 15.19 -30.49 -3.10
C PHE A 763 14.81 -31.47 -4.22
N VAL A 764 13.88 -31.10 -5.11
CA VAL A 764 13.41 -31.98 -6.21
C VAL A 764 14.20 -31.81 -7.52
N HIS A 765 14.93 -30.70 -7.68
CA HIS A 765 15.84 -30.42 -8.81
C HIS A 765 17.27 -30.03 -8.35
N PRO A 766 17.98 -30.88 -7.56
CA PRO A 766 19.39 -30.65 -7.21
C PRO A 766 20.30 -30.73 -8.44
N ASP A 767 19.83 -31.36 -9.53
CA ASP A 767 20.43 -31.34 -10.86
C ASP A 767 20.32 -29.98 -11.59
N ILE A 768 19.66 -28.97 -11.00
CA ILE A 768 19.48 -27.63 -11.55
C ILE A 768 19.97 -26.54 -10.58
N PHE A 769 19.66 -26.65 -9.29
CA PHE A 769 20.03 -25.68 -8.24
C PHE A 769 20.89 -26.35 -7.15
N GLY A 770 22.11 -25.85 -6.92
CA GLY A 770 23.04 -26.39 -5.90
C GLY A 770 23.19 -25.51 -4.66
N VAL A 771 22.40 -24.43 -4.56
CA VAL A 771 22.33 -23.53 -3.40
C VAL A 771 20.86 -23.14 -3.20
N ALA A 772 20.39 -23.23 -1.96
CA ALA A 772 19.02 -22.90 -1.58
C ALA A 772 19.01 -21.96 -0.36
N ALA A 773 18.19 -20.92 -0.36
CA ALA A 773 17.88 -20.20 0.88
C ALA A 773 16.38 -19.95 1.09
N ALA A 774 15.96 -20.08 2.35
CA ALA A 774 14.62 -19.83 2.82
C ALA A 774 14.60 -18.66 3.80
N HIS A 775 14.07 -17.52 3.36
CA HIS A 775 13.88 -16.33 4.19
C HIS A 775 12.43 -16.30 4.71
N SER A 776 12.19 -16.70 5.95
CA SER A 776 10.85 -16.85 6.55
C SER A 776 9.90 -17.77 5.77
N ALA A 777 10.25 -19.03 5.49
CA ALA A 777 9.37 -19.95 4.75
C ALA A 777 8.00 -20.20 5.40
N SER A 778 6.93 -20.12 4.59
CA SER A 778 5.55 -20.29 5.05
C SER A 778 5.09 -21.75 5.03
N PHE A 779 5.35 -22.48 6.12
CA PHE A 779 5.01 -23.90 6.27
C PHE A 779 3.57 -24.13 6.76
N TYR A 780 2.60 -23.96 5.86
CA TYR A 780 1.23 -24.38 6.14
C TYR A 780 1.16 -25.90 6.34
N PRO A 781 0.37 -26.40 7.31
CA PRO A 781 0.13 -27.82 7.46
C PRO A 781 -0.81 -28.35 6.36
N ASP A 782 -0.92 -29.67 6.26
CA ASP A 782 -1.91 -30.36 5.42
C ASP A 782 -3.33 -30.26 6.04
N ASP A 783 -3.84 -29.05 6.13
CA ASP A 783 -5.17 -28.70 6.67
C ASP A 783 -6.17 -28.27 5.58
N ASN A 784 -5.85 -28.61 4.32
CA ASN A 784 -6.60 -28.29 3.11
C ASN A 784 -6.59 -26.79 2.70
N ASN A 785 -5.87 -25.90 3.41
CA ASN A 785 -5.71 -24.50 3.00
C ASN A 785 -4.96 -24.37 1.66
N LEU A 786 -3.97 -25.23 1.41
CA LEU A 786 -3.20 -25.28 0.15
C LEU A 786 -3.61 -26.46 -0.75
N LYS A 787 -4.93 -26.74 -0.86
CA LYS A 787 -5.48 -27.89 -1.63
C LYS A 787 -4.96 -28.05 -3.07
N PHE A 788 -4.46 -26.97 -3.70
CA PHE A 788 -3.84 -27.02 -5.02
C PHE A 788 -2.47 -27.70 -5.04
N LEU A 789 -1.82 -27.90 -3.87
CA LEU A 789 -0.64 -28.75 -3.70
C LEU A 789 -1.00 -30.23 -3.49
N GLY A 790 -2.29 -30.55 -3.37
CA GLY A 790 -2.79 -31.87 -3.02
C GLY A 790 -3.06 -32.00 -1.52
N VAL A 791 -3.34 -33.23 -1.07
CA VAL A 791 -3.55 -33.59 0.34
C VAL A 791 -2.85 -34.90 0.68
N GLY A 792 -2.55 -35.13 1.96
CA GLY A 792 -1.95 -36.36 2.48
C GLY A 792 -0.58 -36.66 1.88
N ALA A 793 -0.45 -37.85 1.29
CA ALA A 793 0.78 -38.28 0.62
C ALA A 793 1.16 -37.37 -0.57
N GLU A 794 0.18 -36.76 -1.24
CA GLU A 794 0.47 -35.85 -2.34
C GLU A 794 1.03 -34.51 -1.84
N PHE A 795 0.45 -33.92 -0.80
CA PHE A 795 1.00 -32.71 -0.17
C PHE A 795 2.42 -32.99 0.36
N SER A 796 2.59 -34.14 1.03
CA SER A 796 3.86 -34.60 1.59
C SER A 796 4.94 -34.89 0.53
N SER A 797 4.56 -35.11 -0.74
CA SER A 797 5.49 -35.23 -1.86
C SER A 797 6.05 -33.89 -2.37
N LYS A 798 5.45 -32.78 -1.94
CA LYS A 798 5.84 -31.42 -2.32
C LYS A 798 6.39 -30.61 -1.15
N ASP A 799 5.87 -30.79 0.07
CA ASP A 799 6.27 -30.04 1.25
C ASP A 799 7.77 -30.24 1.61
N PRO A 800 8.60 -29.18 1.65
CA PRO A 800 10.00 -29.28 2.02
C PRO A 800 10.24 -29.85 3.42
N LEU A 801 9.32 -29.62 4.37
CA LEU A 801 9.44 -30.16 5.72
C LEU A 801 9.27 -31.70 5.71
N ALA A 802 8.27 -32.21 4.97
CA ALA A 802 8.13 -33.64 4.72
C ALA A 802 9.33 -34.21 3.92
N LEU A 803 9.68 -33.61 2.77
CA LEU A 803 10.79 -34.03 1.91
C LEU A 803 12.13 -34.10 2.68
N ALA A 804 12.40 -33.13 3.55
CA ALA A 804 13.61 -33.10 4.38
C ALA A 804 13.75 -34.35 5.27
N SER A 805 12.68 -35.05 5.62
CA SER A 805 12.75 -36.24 6.48
C SER A 805 13.17 -37.53 5.75
N TRP A 806 13.01 -37.63 4.42
CA TRP A 806 13.25 -38.88 3.67
C TRP A 806 13.96 -38.75 2.32
N LEU A 807 13.95 -37.58 1.67
CA LEU A 807 14.51 -37.42 0.33
C LEU A 807 16.06 -37.55 0.35
N PRO A 808 16.69 -38.41 -0.46
CA PRO A 808 18.15 -38.53 -0.51
C PRO A 808 18.80 -37.40 -1.32
N GLY A 809 20.11 -37.18 -1.13
CA GLY A 809 20.90 -36.24 -1.94
C GLY A 809 20.86 -34.77 -1.48
N LEU A 810 20.12 -34.45 -0.41
CA LEU A 810 20.06 -33.10 0.17
C LEU A 810 21.42 -32.63 0.75
N ASP A 811 22.30 -33.56 1.08
CA ASP A 811 23.69 -33.36 1.46
C ASP A 811 24.57 -32.73 0.35
N SER A 812 24.11 -32.77 -0.91
CA SER A 812 24.77 -32.07 -2.03
C SER A 812 24.40 -30.58 -2.13
N LEU A 813 23.40 -30.11 -1.37
CA LEU A 813 22.89 -28.75 -1.42
C LEU A 813 23.50 -27.88 -0.33
N ARG A 814 23.83 -26.63 -0.68
CA ARG A 814 24.18 -25.60 0.32
C ARG A 814 22.90 -24.87 0.74
N ILE A 815 22.37 -25.26 1.89
CA ILE A 815 21.08 -24.79 2.41
C ILE A 815 21.29 -23.68 3.45
N TRP A 816 20.50 -22.62 3.35
CA TRP A 816 20.37 -21.57 4.36
C TRP A 816 18.90 -21.39 4.75
N ILE A 817 18.62 -21.24 6.05
CA ILE A 817 17.28 -20.99 6.57
C ILE A 817 17.39 -19.88 7.61
N ASP A 818 16.64 -18.80 7.41
CA ASP A 818 16.50 -17.74 8.40
C ASP A 818 15.08 -17.22 8.52
N LEU A 819 14.79 -16.56 9.64
CA LEU A 819 13.54 -15.89 9.92
C LEU A 819 13.63 -14.97 11.16
N GLY A 820 12.57 -14.18 11.35
CA GLY A 820 12.39 -13.38 12.55
C GLY A 820 12.07 -14.23 13.79
N GLN A 821 12.57 -13.83 14.95
CA GLN A 821 12.24 -14.44 16.25
C GLN A 821 10.73 -14.41 16.57
N ASP A 822 10.02 -13.40 16.06
CA ASP A 822 8.59 -13.16 16.23
C ASP A 822 7.79 -13.55 14.96
N ASP A 823 8.37 -14.39 14.10
CA ASP A 823 7.75 -14.93 12.89
C ASP A 823 6.81 -16.12 13.23
N PRO A 824 5.54 -16.13 12.80
CA PRO A 824 4.60 -17.22 13.10
C PRO A 824 5.05 -18.59 12.57
N TRP A 825 5.96 -18.65 11.60
CA TRP A 825 6.48 -19.92 11.06
C TRP A 825 7.68 -20.48 11.82
N LEU A 826 8.12 -19.83 12.91
CA LEU A 826 9.23 -20.29 13.72
C LEU A 826 9.13 -21.74 14.23
N PRO A 827 7.96 -22.25 14.68
CA PRO A 827 7.84 -23.65 15.08
C PRO A 827 8.16 -24.63 13.94
N GLN A 828 7.61 -24.42 12.75
CA GLN A 828 7.79 -25.30 11.59
C GLN A 828 9.17 -25.16 10.96
N ALA A 829 9.71 -23.94 10.89
CA ALA A 829 11.08 -23.72 10.44
C ALA A 829 12.10 -24.38 11.40
N THR A 830 11.84 -24.34 12.70
CA THR A 830 12.63 -25.07 13.71
C THR A 830 12.48 -26.59 13.55
N GLN A 831 11.29 -27.09 13.18
CA GLN A 831 11.08 -28.50 12.86
C GLN A 831 11.88 -28.95 11.63
N LEU A 832 11.94 -28.13 10.57
CA LEU A 832 12.77 -28.37 9.40
C LEU A 832 14.27 -28.40 9.78
N HIS A 833 14.74 -27.39 10.52
CA HIS A 833 16.11 -27.32 11.04
C HIS A 833 16.48 -28.60 11.81
N ASN A 834 15.65 -29.03 12.76
CA ASN A 834 15.86 -30.25 13.55
C ASN A 834 15.85 -31.51 12.67
N THR A 835 15.02 -31.55 11.64
CA THR A 835 14.93 -32.69 10.70
C THR A 835 16.19 -32.83 9.85
N LEU A 836 16.72 -31.71 9.33
CA LEU A 836 17.99 -31.68 8.60
C LEU A 836 19.18 -32.03 9.52
N LEU A 837 19.22 -31.50 10.74
CA LEU A 837 20.23 -31.86 11.75
C LEU A 837 20.20 -33.35 12.07
N ALA A 838 19.03 -33.94 12.30
CA ALA A 838 18.88 -35.36 12.63
C ALA A 838 19.34 -36.29 11.50
N ARG A 839 19.37 -35.81 10.25
CA ARG A 839 19.89 -36.52 9.08
C ARG A 839 21.36 -36.21 8.76
N GLY A 840 22.01 -35.34 9.55
CA GLY A 840 23.40 -34.93 9.31
C GLY A 840 23.58 -34.03 8.08
N ILE A 841 22.53 -33.35 7.62
CA ILE A 841 22.59 -32.45 6.47
C ILE A 841 23.10 -31.08 6.93
N GLU A 842 24.27 -30.67 6.46
CA GLU A 842 24.85 -29.36 6.77
C GLU A 842 24.01 -28.23 6.17
N HIS A 843 23.65 -27.26 7.00
CA HIS A 843 22.88 -26.08 6.59
C HIS A 843 23.10 -24.93 7.58
N THR A 844 22.91 -23.69 7.12
CA THR A 844 22.92 -22.53 7.99
C THR A 844 21.54 -22.27 8.57
N TRP A 845 21.45 -22.03 9.87
CA TRP A 845 20.25 -21.64 10.59
C TRP A 845 20.46 -20.29 11.29
N ARG A 846 19.55 -19.33 11.08
CA ARG A 846 19.58 -18.01 11.75
C ARG A 846 18.18 -17.60 12.24
N VAL A 847 18.05 -17.37 13.54
CA VAL A 847 16.91 -16.64 14.09
C VAL A 847 17.40 -15.25 14.47
N ASN A 848 16.86 -14.23 13.81
CA ASN A 848 17.26 -12.83 13.99
C ASN A 848 16.11 -12.03 14.62
N PRO A 849 16.36 -10.89 15.28
CA PRO A 849 15.29 -10.00 15.72
C PRO A 849 14.39 -9.58 14.55
N GLY A 850 13.07 -9.58 14.76
CA GLY A 850 12.09 -9.25 13.73
C GLY A 850 10.95 -10.26 13.61
N ARG A 851 10.10 -10.04 12.61
CA ARG A 851 8.86 -10.79 12.33
C ARG A 851 8.71 -11.00 10.83
N HIS A 852 7.66 -11.71 10.42
CA HIS A 852 7.28 -11.92 9.02
C HIS A 852 6.81 -10.62 8.33
N ALA A 853 7.73 -9.77 7.89
CA ALA A 853 7.41 -8.48 7.29
C ALA A 853 8.54 -7.95 6.39
N GLY A 854 8.18 -7.06 5.45
CA GLY A 854 9.11 -6.50 4.46
C GLY A 854 10.35 -5.81 5.05
N GLU A 855 10.21 -5.18 6.23
CA GLU A 855 11.33 -4.53 6.90
C GLU A 855 12.44 -5.53 7.28
N TYR A 856 12.06 -6.76 7.66
CA TYR A 856 13.01 -7.82 8.02
C TYR A 856 13.82 -8.27 6.81
N TRP A 857 13.16 -8.62 5.70
CA TRP A 857 13.84 -9.11 4.50
C TRP A 857 14.74 -8.04 3.90
N ALA A 858 14.31 -6.76 3.87
CA ALA A 858 15.11 -5.65 3.40
C ALA A 858 16.40 -5.44 4.23
N GLU A 859 16.31 -5.52 5.56
CA GLU A 859 17.48 -5.40 6.45
C GLU A 859 18.51 -6.51 6.24
N GLN A 860 18.06 -7.73 5.90
CA GLN A 860 18.91 -8.91 5.77
C GLN A 860 19.52 -9.11 4.37
N ILE A 861 19.10 -8.37 3.34
CA ILE A 861 19.66 -8.47 1.97
C ILE A 861 21.20 -8.46 1.90
N PRO A 862 21.95 -7.59 2.63
CA PRO A 862 23.41 -7.63 2.63
C PRO A 862 23.99 -8.95 3.17
N THR A 863 23.31 -9.59 4.12
CA THR A 863 23.68 -10.91 4.67
C THR A 863 23.38 -12.01 3.66
N TYR A 864 22.19 -11.97 3.04
CA TYR A 864 21.77 -12.93 2.02
C TYR A 864 22.72 -12.94 0.82
N LEU A 865 23.03 -11.75 0.27
CA LEU A 865 23.95 -11.61 -0.87
C LEU A 865 25.37 -12.11 -0.56
N ARG A 866 25.87 -11.91 0.68
CA ARG A 866 27.14 -12.50 1.12
C ARG A 866 27.09 -14.02 1.15
N PHE A 867 26.02 -14.62 1.69
CA PHE A 867 25.83 -16.06 1.65
C PHE A 867 25.82 -16.60 0.21
N TYR A 868 24.96 -16.04 -0.66
CA TYR A 868 24.89 -16.47 -2.06
C TYR A 868 26.24 -16.32 -2.78
N SER A 869 26.98 -15.24 -2.52
CA SER A 869 28.30 -15.03 -3.11
C SER A 869 29.32 -16.09 -2.67
N VAL A 870 29.37 -16.42 -1.38
CA VAL A 870 30.29 -17.45 -0.86
C VAL A 870 29.90 -18.81 -1.46
N ALA A 871 28.63 -19.20 -1.36
CA ALA A 871 28.13 -20.45 -1.92
C ALA A 871 28.40 -20.55 -3.44
N LEU A 872 28.03 -19.54 -4.23
CA LEU A 872 28.22 -19.56 -5.70
C LEU A 872 29.68 -19.48 -6.15
N SER A 873 30.60 -19.03 -5.29
CA SER A 873 32.04 -18.98 -5.61
C SER A 873 32.84 -20.22 -5.20
N GLY A 874 32.23 -21.14 -4.43
CA GLY A 874 32.85 -22.41 -4.04
C GLY A 874 34.09 -22.23 -3.15
N ARG A 875 34.09 -21.20 -2.30
CA ARG A 875 35.16 -20.84 -1.36
C ARG A 875 34.68 -20.93 0.09
#